data_AF-A0A4Y9KYY2-F1
#
_entry.id   AF-A0A4Y9KYY2-F1
#
_cell.length_a   1.000
_cell.length_b   1.000
_cell.length_c   1.000
_cell.angle_alpha   90.00
_cell.angle_beta   90.00
_cell.angle_gamma   90.00
#
_symmetry.space_group_name_H-M   'P 1'
#
loop_
_entity.id
_entity.type
_entity.pdbx_description
1 polymer ?
#
loop_
_entity_poly.entity_id
_entity_poly.type
_entity_poly.pdbx_seq_one_letter_code
_entity_poly.pdbx_strand_id
1 'polypeptide(L)'
;MHCAACQSAIDPGDSWCSKCGVAVRRSEPESERRFVTILRADVVDSTGLVADLDPEEAVSRLEPALAAMRGAVRQFGGIVSKELGDGLSAVFGAPIADDNHAPLACHAAIELVRRVAGLGDPGLQVRVGLHSGHVVAYMVASEFSKVYEIGGAAQHLTARLEAAAEANQIYVSKACQELAEGHVRFEFLGDKPLRGFNQSVPVYRIVGASDLSSWRVRRARSVSRFVDRTTERALLARAVESAGTGRQTVLLLGDAGIGKSRLAHEFVQELRPHGWRLIDAECSPNLQGAPFSTLKRLLLSALESVAKEPSSPPDPRNDLVEIQRCALDAVLDLPIADPQWNQLEPHARGRAISEVSCAIVEGIARRQPTVLLIEDLHWIDRASDTIMATIASLQVPGLLVLLTSRPNGMPVWIARCRAEIVAMQPLDDDSGLAMLADMLGPSTANDDLKSRIISHTANVPLFIEEVCRGLRDSGTLHGQWGDLALMRPIEELGIPSSIQGVIAARLDRMSRQERSVLQVAAALGPRSSVAMLRTLLELREDTLQDCLASLDRAELLVRIDSELGDVVEFRHEMVRQVTYDSMVEKVREAIHARILARLESDGAGADEPDALCYHAVRARDWLKAFSHGRSAGRKCLSRSAFSDAASYFEIAMGSLDKTPMTPLRETDAIDLRMEARAAFIASGQVTEWLDLGREAERRAGAIDDIGRKVAAMTVRAGAQNFFGAPVEAVVVSEEVVRLAEEWGNAGWLNLARYGLGQAYFLAGRYREAGQMLAVAHAQLEGPQASAPIGTTPRSLLLLCCMMKSFTHTVMGELDAAEQLQQQAAEIAEETGRPYDRVAAAYSGGWLKLGQNDPAAAAAILEDGFVLAQKHGIRLFVPVMACHLGMAYLEQGLFDRARGMLTEAREEAKAVGYTSAVLRSSIYLALATWRLGDVQAAQNMLREARNTARQQGFSGLEAEALFGEAVVTPVASENSKAAVLASLRGAIAIASESGALPLQRKAEAMLAGMLAPG
;
A
#
# COMPACT_ATOMS: atom_id res chain seq x y z
N MET A 1 51.97 -31.11 -16.84
CA MET A 1 51.77 -29.68 -16.48
C MET A 1 52.41 -28.80 -17.56
N HIS A 2 52.08 -27.51 -17.66
CA HIS A 2 52.75 -26.60 -18.61
C HIS A 2 53.60 -25.56 -17.85
N CYS A 3 54.78 -25.24 -18.37
CA CYS A 3 55.65 -24.22 -17.80
C CYS A 3 54.99 -22.84 -17.82
N ALA A 4 54.87 -22.17 -16.66
CA ALA A 4 54.30 -20.83 -16.60
C ALA A 4 55.09 -19.76 -17.40
N ALA A 5 56.38 -20.00 -17.67
CA ALA A 5 57.22 -19.06 -18.40
C ALA A 5 57.30 -19.33 -19.91
N CYS A 6 57.33 -20.60 -20.35
CA CYS A 6 57.54 -20.94 -21.77
C CYS A 6 56.50 -21.90 -22.36
N GLN A 7 55.47 -22.26 -21.58
CA GLN A 7 54.36 -23.14 -21.95
C GLN A 7 54.75 -24.54 -22.46
N SER A 8 55.99 -24.99 -22.27
CA SER A 8 56.38 -26.37 -22.61
C SER A 8 55.71 -27.36 -21.66
N ALA A 9 55.45 -28.57 -22.14
CA ALA A 9 55.05 -29.68 -21.28
C ALA A 9 56.14 -29.99 -20.24
N ILE A 10 55.72 -30.29 -19.02
CA ILE A 10 56.53 -30.64 -17.85
C ILE A 10 55.96 -31.94 -17.27
N ASP A 11 56.84 -32.90 -17.02
CA ASP A 11 56.48 -34.18 -16.42
C ASP A 11 56.27 -34.06 -14.91
N PRO A 12 55.41 -34.88 -14.28
CA PRO A 12 55.08 -34.78 -12.85
C PRO A 12 56.28 -34.85 -11.88
N GLY A 13 57.40 -35.43 -12.33
CA GLY A 13 58.64 -35.57 -11.56
C GLY A 13 59.64 -34.42 -11.70
N ASP A 14 59.43 -33.48 -12.62
CA ASP A 14 60.42 -32.46 -12.96
C ASP A 14 60.47 -31.33 -11.92
N SER A 15 61.66 -31.05 -11.38
CA SER A 15 61.89 -29.92 -10.46
C SER A 15 62.18 -28.60 -11.19
N TRP A 16 62.47 -28.67 -12.51
CA TRP A 16 62.86 -27.56 -13.36
C TRP A 16 62.31 -27.79 -14.76
N CYS A 17 61.89 -26.72 -15.46
CA CYS A 17 61.51 -26.83 -16.85
C CYS A 17 62.73 -27.13 -17.73
N SER A 18 62.72 -28.27 -18.42
CA SER A 18 63.80 -28.71 -19.32
C SER A 18 64.09 -27.74 -20.48
N LYS A 19 63.14 -26.86 -20.83
CA LYS A 19 63.28 -25.91 -21.94
C LYS A 19 63.79 -24.52 -21.53
N CYS A 20 63.41 -24.02 -20.36
CA CYS A 20 63.74 -22.64 -19.95
C CYS A 20 64.42 -22.53 -18.58
N GLY A 21 64.62 -23.64 -17.86
CA GLY A 21 65.32 -23.68 -16.58
C GLY A 21 64.54 -23.12 -15.38
N VAL A 22 63.30 -22.65 -15.57
CA VAL A 22 62.46 -22.15 -14.47
C VAL A 22 62.09 -23.27 -13.51
N ALA A 23 62.34 -23.04 -12.22
CA ALA A 23 61.98 -23.95 -11.14
C ALA A 23 60.46 -24.16 -11.09
N VAL A 24 60.03 -25.41 -11.04
CA VAL A 24 58.62 -25.77 -10.89
C VAL A 24 58.27 -25.65 -9.41
N ARG A 25 57.68 -24.52 -9.00
CA ARG A 25 57.16 -24.36 -7.64
C ARG A 25 55.95 -25.28 -7.46
N ARG A 26 56.13 -26.37 -6.72
CA ARG A 26 55.01 -27.11 -6.13
C ARG A 26 54.39 -26.18 -5.09
N SER A 27 53.16 -25.71 -5.31
CA SER A 27 52.41 -25.06 -4.23
C SER A 27 52.00 -26.17 -3.27
N GLU A 28 52.65 -26.25 -2.11
CA GLU A 28 52.01 -26.87 -0.95
C GLU A 28 50.67 -26.15 -0.74
N PRO A 29 49.56 -26.86 -0.50
CA PRO A 29 48.30 -26.19 -0.20
C PRO A 29 48.50 -25.32 1.04
N GLU A 30 48.31 -24.00 0.91
CA GLU A 30 48.35 -23.07 2.04
C GLU A 30 47.39 -23.57 3.11
N SER A 31 47.94 -24.03 4.22
CA SER A 31 47.18 -24.52 5.37
C SER A 31 47.15 -23.42 6.43
N GLU A 32 45.95 -23.00 6.81
CA GLU A 32 45.76 -21.90 7.74
C GLU A 32 45.02 -22.37 9.00
N ARG A 33 45.50 -21.91 10.16
CA ARG A 33 44.82 -22.15 11.44
C ARG A 33 43.73 -21.09 11.60
N ARG A 34 42.47 -21.52 11.74
CA ARG A 34 41.32 -20.62 11.84
C ARG A 34 40.40 -21.02 12.98
N PHE A 35 39.75 -20.03 13.59
CA PHE A 35 38.69 -20.25 14.56
C PHE A 35 37.35 -20.13 13.82
N VAL A 36 36.55 -21.20 13.84
CA VAL A 36 35.35 -21.34 13.00
C VAL A 36 34.25 -22.03 13.79
N THR A 37 33.01 -21.95 13.28
CA THR A 37 31.93 -22.85 13.72
C THR A 37 31.71 -23.94 12.70
N ILE A 38 31.74 -25.19 13.17
CA ILE A 38 31.48 -26.39 12.36
C ILE A 38 30.04 -26.83 12.64
N LEU A 39 29.29 -27.07 11.58
CA LEU A 39 27.95 -27.66 11.59
C LEU A 39 28.03 -29.06 10.98
N ARG A 40 27.49 -30.07 11.67
CA ARG A 40 27.32 -31.41 11.09
C ARG A 40 25.86 -31.83 11.25
N ALA A 41 25.27 -32.34 10.18
CA ALA A 41 23.89 -32.79 10.14
C ALA A 41 23.80 -34.14 9.41
N ASP A 42 22.87 -34.98 9.85
CA ASP A 42 22.65 -36.32 9.30
C ASP A 42 21.16 -36.71 9.42
N VAL A 43 20.66 -37.54 8.50
CA VAL A 43 19.30 -38.11 8.54
C VAL A 43 19.25 -39.26 9.54
N VAL A 44 18.29 -39.23 10.44
CA VAL A 44 18.09 -40.26 11.46
C VAL A 44 17.60 -41.55 10.81
N ASP A 45 18.24 -42.67 11.14
CA ASP A 45 17.91 -44.01 10.62
C ASP A 45 17.85 -44.09 9.09
N SER A 46 18.71 -43.33 8.41
CA SER A 46 18.87 -43.32 6.94
C SER A 46 18.97 -44.72 6.34
N THR A 47 19.68 -45.64 7.01
CA THR A 47 19.87 -47.03 6.57
C THR A 47 18.56 -47.82 6.64
N GLY A 48 17.74 -47.63 7.68
CA GLY A 48 16.40 -48.23 7.76
C GLY A 48 15.41 -47.66 6.74
N LEU A 49 15.53 -46.37 6.42
CA LEU A 49 14.66 -45.68 5.44
C LEU A 49 14.86 -46.15 4.00
N VAL A 50 16.02 -46.74 3.69
CA VAL A 50 16.41 -47.17 2.34
C VAL A 50 16.74 -48.66 2.23
N ALA A 51 16.66 -49.43 3.32
CA ALA A 51 17.07 -50.85 3.36
C ALA A 51 16.35 -51.73 2.32
N ASP A 52 15.09 -51.43 2.04
CA ASP A 52 14.21 -52.19 1.14
C ASP A 52 13.97 -51.48 -0.21
N LEU A 53 14.68 -50.38 -0.49
CA LEU A 53 14.53 -49.58 -1.72
C LEU A 53 15.63 -49.94 -2.73
N ASP A 54 15.30 -49.82 -4.03
CA ASP A 54 16.33 -49.87 -5.07
C ASP A 54 17.31 -48.67 -4.92
N PRO A 55 18.61 -48.80 -5.28
CA PRO A 55 19.57 -47.70 -5.17
C PRO A 55 19.12 -46.38 -5.81
N GLU A 56 18.38 -46.41 -6.92
CA GLU A 56 17.85 -45.18 -7.55
C GLU A 56 16.74 -44.54 -6.70
N GLU A 57 15.86 -45.35 -6.11
CA GLU A 57 14.79 -44.91 -5.21
C GLU A 57 15.34 -44.41 -3.88
N ALA A 58 16.39 -45.04 -3.35
CA ALA A 58 17.10 -44.62 -2.15
C ALA A 58 17.70 -43.21 -2.29
N VAL A 59 18.35 -42.92 -3.43
CA VAL A 59 18.87 -41.59 -3.74
C VAL A 59 17.74 -40.59 -3.92
N SER A 60 16.69 -40.94 -4.67
CA SER A 60 15.53 -40.07 -4.88
C SER A 60 14.80 -39.71 -3.58
N ARG A 61 14.85 -40.57 -2.56
CA ARG A 61 14.22 -40.32 -1.26
C ARG A 61 15.04 -39.39 -0.37
N LEU A 62 16.36 -39.51 -0.36
CA LEU A 62 17.25 -38.72 0.52
C LEU A 62 17.67 -37.38 -0.10
N GLU A 63 17.73 -37.26 -1.42
CA GLU A 63 18.19 -36.05 -2.11
C GLU A 63 17.40 -34.77 -1.76
N PRO A 64 16.06 -34.79 -1.61
CA PRO A 64 15.33 -33.61 -1.14
C PRO A 64 15.77 -33.12 0.24
N ALA A 65 16.07 -34.04 1.17
CA ALA A 65 16.58 -33.70 2.50
C ALA A 65 17.99 -33.11 2.41
N LEU A 66 18.90 -33.74 1.65
CA LEU A 66 20.26 -33.23 1.46
C LEU A 66 20.26 -31.86 0.74
N ALA A 67 19.38 -31.66 -0.24
CA ALA A 67 19.20 -30.38 -0.92
C ALA A 67 18.69 -29.29 0.06
N ALA A 68 17.73 -29.62 0.92
CA ALA A 68 17.25 -28.74 1.97
C ALA A 68 18.37 -28.36 2.96
N MET A 69 19.19 -29.33 3.38
CA MET A 69 20.35 -29.10 4.25
C MET A 69 21.40 -28.19 3.59
N ARG A 70 21.76 -28.45 2.33
CA ARG A 70 22.69 -27.62 1.55
C ARG A 70 22.18 -26.18 1.43
N GLY A 71 20.88 -26.02 1.16
CA GLY A 71 20.23 -24.72 1.06
C GLY A 71 20.30 -23.93 2.36
N ALA A 72 19.98 -24.56 3.49
CA ALA A 72 20.05 -23.92 4.80
C ALA A 72 21.47 -23.48 5.19
N VAL A 73 22.49 -24.30 4.92
CA VAL A 73 23.89 -23.92 5.17
C VAL A 73 24.30 -22.70 4.34
N ARG A 74 23.98 -22.69 3.04
CA ARG A 74 24.36 -21.61 2.12
C ARG A 74 23.66 -20.29 2.43
N GLN A 75 22.38 -20.33 2.83
CA GLN A 75 21.58 -19.15 3.21
C GLN A 75 22.27 -18.27 4.25
N PHE A 76 22.93 -18.90 5.25
CA PHE A 76 23.58 -18.20 6.35
C PHE A 76 25.10 -18.04 6.14
N GLY A 77 25.59 -18.15 4.91
CA GLY A 77 27.00 -17.91 4.57
C GLY A 77 27.95 -19.06 4.93
N GLY A 78 27.42 -20.25 5.21
CA GLY A 78 28.23 -21.44 5.47
C GLY A 78 28.68 -22.13 4.20
N ILE A 79 29.84 -22.80 4.27
CA ILE A 79 30.39 -23.60 3.17
C ILE A 79 30.27 -25.08 3.51
N VAL A 80 29.63 -25.85 2.64
CA VAL A 80 29.59 -27.31 2.75
C VAL A 80 30.97 -27.85 2.41
N SER A 81 31.71 -28.26 3.45
CA SER A 81 33.06 -28.82 3.34
C SER A 81 33.06 -30.26 2.84
N LYS A 82 32.04 -31.06 3.22
CA LYS A 82 31.95 -32.48 2.87
C LYS A 82 30.51 -32.99 2.93
N GLU A 83 30.14 -33.81 1.95
CA GLU A 83 28.92 -34.63 1.98
C GLU A 83 29.26 -36.02 2.54
N LEU A 84 28.38 -36.55 3.40
CA LEU A 84 28.61 -37.78 4.16
C LEU A 84 27.74 -38.95 3.67
N GLY A 85 27.01 -38.76 2.56
CA GLY A 85 26.05 -39.73 2.01
C GLY A 85 24.63 -39.34 2.37
N ASP A 86 24.26 -39.51 3.64
CA ASP A 86 22.98 -39.19 4.27
C ASP A 86 22.99 -37.88 5.08
N GLY A 87 24.13 -37.20 5.12
CA GLY A 87 24.32 -35.96 5.85
C GLY A 87 25.38 -35.06 5.23
N LEU A 88 25.70 -33.96 5.92
CA LEU A 88 26.74 -33.01 5.51
C LEU A 88 27.55 -32.47 6.69
N SER A 89 28.71 -31.90 6.35
CA SER A 89 29.56 -31.13 7.24
C SER A 89 29.84 -29.77 6.62
N ALA A 90 29.59 -28.70 7.36
CA ALA A 90 29.73 -27.33 6.93
C ALA A 90 30.55 -26.47 7.90
N VAL A 91 31.09 -25.37 7.40
CA VAL A 91 31.97 -24.45 8.13
C VAL A 91 31.51 -23.01 7.93
N PHE A 92 31.52 -22.24 9.01
CA PHE A 92 31.21 -20.80 9.06
C PHE A 92 32.43 -20.03 9.60
N GLY A 93 32.72 -18.85 9.05
CA GLY A 93 33.90 -18.05 9.41
C GLY A 93 35.19 -18.42 8.64
N ALA A 94 35.08 -19.19 7.55
CA ALA A 94 36.19 -19.47 6.63
C ALA A 94 35.69 -19.76 5.20
N PRO A 95 36.45 -19.46 4.13
CA PRO A 95 37.79 -18.85 4.08
C PRO A 95 37.79 -17.34 4.31
N ILE A 96 36.65 -16.72 4.57
CA ILE A 96 36.53 -15.33 4.99
C ILE A 96 36.20 -15.34 6.48
N ALA A 97 36.99 -14.63 7.29
CA ALA A 97 36.71 -14.51 8.73
C ALA A 97 35.40 -13.74 8.94
N ASP A 98 34.54 -14.24 9.81
CA ASP A 98 33.25 -13.62 10.13
C ASP A 98 33.03 -13.73 11.64
N ASP A 99 32.98 -12.62 12.35
CA ASP A 99 32.82 -12.59 13.81
C ASP A 99 31.46 -13.15 14.27
N ASN A 100 30.48 -13.25 13.37
CA ASN A 100 29.16 -13.82 13.63
C ASN A 100 29.04 -15.30 13.22
N HIS A 101 30.17 -15.99 12.99
CA HIS A 101 30.17 -17.37 12.49
C HIS A 101 29.34 -18.35 13.34
N ALA A 102 29.30 -18.16 14.67
CA ALA A 102 28.54 -19.03 15.58
C ALA A 102 27.01 -18.78 15.55
N PRO A 103 26.51 -17.53 15.69
CA PRO A 103 25.10 -17.22 15.47
C PRO A 103 24.58 -17.72 14.11
N LEU A 104 25.33 -17.46 13.03
CA LEU A 104 24.94 -17.85 11.67
C LEU A 104 24.84 -19.37 11.52
N ALA A 105 25.79 -20.13 12.06
CA ALA A 105 25.73 -21.58 12.06
C ALA A 105 24.55 -22.13 12.87
N CYS A 106 24.21 -21.50 14.00
CA CYS A 106 23.02 -21.85 14.77
C CYS A 106 21.73 -21.61 13.99
N HIS A 107 21.60 -20.47 13.30
CA HIS A 107 20.45 -20.19 12.43
C HIS A 107 20.34 -21.17 11.26
N ALA A 108 21.47 -21.51 10.63
CA ALA A 108 21.51 -22.54 9.58
C ALA A 108 21.02 -23.89 10.07
N ALA A 109 21.39 -24.29 11.29
CA ALA A 109 20.94 -25.55 11.88
C ALA A 109 19.42 -25.56 12.14
N ILE A 110 18.86 -24.45 12.64
CA ILE A 110 17.41 -24.32 12.88
C ILE A 110 16.63 -24.40 11.56
N GLU A 111 17.08 -23.66 10.56
CA GLU A 111 16.46 -23.65 9.25
C GLU A 111 16.57 -25.00 8.55
N LEU A 112 17.71 -25.69 8.70
CA LEU A 112 17.92 -27.04 8.18
C LEU A 112 16.87 -28.00 8.72
N VAL A 113 16.68 -28.03 10.05
CA VAL A 113 15.66 -28.87 10.69
C VAL A 113 14.25 -28.51 10.19
N ARG A 114 13.96 -27.21 10.08
CA ARG A 114 12.65 -26.71 9.60
C ARG A 114 12.36 -27.12 8.15
N ARG A 115 13.32 -26.93 7.24
CA ARG A 115 13.15 -27.25 5.82
C ARG A 115 12.95 -28.75 5.59
N VAL A 116 13.70 -29.58 6.31
CA VAL A 116 13.54 -31.04 6.21
C VAL A 116 12.17 -31.48 6.75
N ALA A 117 11.71 -30.93 7.88
CA ALA A 117 10.36 -31.18 8.37
C ALA A 117 9.26 -30.71 7.40
N GLY A 118 9.51 -29.63 6.65
CA GLY A 118 8.59 -29.07 5.65
C GLY A 118 8.44 -29.90 4.36
N LEU A 119 9.25 -30.93 4.15
CA LEU A 119 9.14 -31.83 2.98
C LEU A 119 7.90 -32.75 3.05
N GLY A 120 7.26 -32.86 4.21
CA GLY A 120 6.03 -33.64 4.39
C GLY A 120 6.22 -35.16 4.45
N ASP A 121 7.47 -35.67 4.44
CA ASP A 121 7.77 -37.08 4.74
C ASP A 121 8.06 -37.23 6.25
N PRO A 122 7.18 -37.87 7.04
CA PRO A 122 7.37 -38.04 8.48
C PRO A 122 8.56 -38.97 8.83
N GLY A 123 9.09 -39.73 7.87
CA GLY A 123 10.30 -40.55 8.04
C GLY A 123 11.61 -39.76 7.93
N LEU A 124 11.61 -38.57 7.32
CA LEU A 124 12.82 -37.76 7.14
C LEU A 124 13.02 -36.84 8.35
N GLN A 125 13.75 -37.34 9.34
CA GLN A 125 14.15 -36.58 10.53
C GLN A 125 15.67 -36.37 10.52
N VAL A 126 16.14 -35.28 11.13
CA VAL A 126 17.56 -34.92 11.08
C VAL A 126 18.09 -34.59 12.46
N ARG A 127 19.36 -34.88 12.72
CA ARG A 127 20.04 -34.51 13.97
C ARG A 127 21.25 -33.64 13.65
N VAL A 128 21.52 -32.64 14.48
CA VAL A 128 22.53 -31.61 14.19
C VAL A 128 23.46 -31.37 15.37
N GLY A 129 24.76 -31.25 15.10
CA GLY A 129 25.80 -30.88 16.06
C GLY A 129 26.54 -29.62 15.64
N LEU A 130 26.79 -28.71 16.59
CA LEU A 130 27.56 -27.47 16.37
C LEU A 130 28.68 -27.30 17.39
N HIS A 131 29.88 -26.92 16.91
CA HIS A 131 30.98 -26.55 17.79
C HIS A 131 31.84 -25.43 17.18
N SER A 132 32.20 -24.47 18.02
CA SER A 132 33.14 -23.39 17.68
C SER A 132 34.52 -23.73 18.24
N GLY A 133 35.53 -23.76 17.38
CA GLY A 133 36.89 -24.14 17.78
C GLY A 133 37.93 -23.92 16.69
N HIS A 134 39.19 -24.12 17.05
CA HIS A 134 40.31 -24.02 16.10
C HIS A 134 40.38 -25.24 15.18
N VAL A 135 40.48 -24.97 13.87
CA VAL A 135 40.72 -25.96 12.82
C VAL A 135 41.94 -25.56 12.00
N VAL A 136 42.51 -26.52 11.28
CA VAL A 136 43.44 -26.28 10.17
C VAL A 136 42.63 -26.44 8.88
N ALA A 137 42.51 -25.38 8.09
CA ALA A 137 41.83 -25.41 6.80
C ALA A 137 42.85 -25.47 5.65
N TYR A 138 42.57 -26.26 4.63
CA TYR A 138 43.43 -26.40 3.45
C TYR A 138 42.59 -26.70 2.20
N MET A 139 43.04 -26.26 1.02
CA MET A 139 42.39 -26.58 -0.24
C MET A 139 42.98 -27.84 -0.85
N VAL A 140 42.14 -28.84 -1.12
CA VAL A 140 42.51 -30.01 -1.91
C VAL A 140 42.11 -29.73 -3.37
N ALA A 141 43.10 -29.56 -4.25
CA ALA A 141 42.87 -29.48 -5.68
C ALA A 141 42.88 -30.90 -6.27
N SER A 142 41.75 -31.35 -6.82
CA SER A 142 41.68 -32.51 -7.71
C SER A 142 41.69 -32.06 -9.17
N GLU A 143 41.90 -32.98 -10.12
CA GLU A 143 41.87 -32.69 -11.58
C GLU A 143 40.53 -32.06 -12.05
N PHE A 144 39.47 -32.12 -11.24
CA PHE A 144 38.11 -31.70 -11.62
C PHE A 144 37.43 -30.73 -10.61
N SER A 145 37.99 -30.49 -9.43
CA SER A 145 37.41 -29.55 -8.43
C SER A 145 38.42 -29.07 -7.37
N LYS A 146 38.19 -27.86 -6.81
CA LYS A 146 38.84 -27.40 -5.57
C LYS A 146 37.87 -27.62 -4.41
N VAL A 147 38.24 -28.46 -3.45
CA VAL A 147 37.43 -28.75 -2.25
C VAL A 147 38.09 -28.12 -1.02
N TYR A 148 37.31 -27.40 -0.21
CA TYR A 148 37.77 -26.78 1.02
C TYR A 148 37.63 -27.76 2.18
N GLU A 149 38.76 -28.33 2.62
CA GLU A 149 38.78 -29.28 3.74
C GLU A 149 39.22 -28.59 5.04
N ILE A 150 38.71 -29.09 6.15
CA ILE A 150 39.11 -28.72 7.50
C ILE A 150 39.58 -29.98 8.24
N GLY A 151 40.59 -29.83 9.09
CA GLY A 151 41.11 -30.89 9.96
C GLY A 151 41.30 -30.39 11.39
N GLY A 152 41.12 -31.27 12.37
CA GLY A 152 41.41 -30.99 13.78
C GLY A 152 40.37 -31.55 14.76
N ALA A 153 40.71 -31.48 16.05
CA ALA A 153 39.89 -32.04 17.13
C ALA A 153 38.46 -31.48 17.20
N ALA A 154 38.24 -30.25 16.73
CA ALA A 154 36.93 -29.60 16.66
C ALA A 154 35.91 -30.38 15.81
N GLN A 155 36.34 -31.04 14.74
CA GLN A 155 35.45 -31.88 13.91
C GLN A 155 34.95 -33.09 14.68
N HIS A 156 35.83 -33.72 15.47
CA HIS A 156 35.46 -34.90 16.25
C HIS A 156 34.42 -34.54 17.30
N LEU A 157 34.56 -33.40 17.98
CA LEU A 157 33.55 -32.95 18.95
C LEU A 157 32.21 -32.64 18.28
N THR A 158 32.22 -31.93 17.15
CA THR A 158 31.00 -31.64 16.37
C THR A 158 30.27 -32.92 15.98
N ALA A 159 31.01 -33.94 15.52
CA ALA A 159 30.45 -35.25 15.17
C ALA A 159 29.88 -36.01 16.38
N ARG A 160 30.46 -35.84 17.57
CA ARG A 160 29.89 -36.45 18.79
C ARG A 160 28.64 -35.74 19.26
N LEU A 161 28.55 -34.43 19.08
CA LEU A 161 27.34 -33.66 19.40
C LEU A 161 26.19 -34.05 18.46
N GLU A 162 26.46 -34.17 17.16
CA GLU A 162 25.50 -34.64 16.16
C GLU A 162 25.02 -36.06 16.48
N ALA A 163 25.94 -37.02 16.69
CA ALA A 163 25.56 -38.39 17.01
C ALA A 163 24.80 -38.55 18.35
N ALA A 164 24.97 -37.62 19.28
CA ALA A 164 24.26 -37.61 20.57
C ALA A 164 22.91 -36.87 20.49
N ALA A 165 22.68 -36.07 19.45
CA ALA A 165 21.45 -35.33 19.26
C ALA A 165 20.28 -36.27 18.92
N GLU A 166 19.13 -36.00 19.54
CA GLU A 166 17.88 -36.69 19.24
C GLU A 166 17.30 -36.19 17.90
N ALA A 167 16.31 -36.90 17.37
CA ALA A 167 15.65 -36.53 16.13
C ALA A 167 15.09 -35.10 16.18
N ASN A 168 15.41 -34.32 15.16
CA ASN A 168 15.08 -32.89 15.00
C ASN A 168 15.61 -31.98 16.11
N GLN A 169 16.65 -32.43 16.84
CA GLN A 169 17.31 -31.62 17.86
C GLN A 169 18.68 -31.13 17.37
N ILE A 170 19.09 -29.97 17.89
CA ILE A 170 20.36 -29.33 17.58
C ILE A 170 21.15 -29.18 18.86
N TYR A 171 22.26 -29.91 18.97
CA TYR A 171 23.14 -29.88 20.13
C TYR A 171 24.37 -29.05 19.85
N VAL A 172 24.73 -28.21 20.81
CA VAL A 172 25.86 -27.29 20.69
C VAL A 172 26.82 -27.42 21.88
N SER A 173 28.10 -27.21 21.61
CA SER A 173 29.12 -27.08 22.67
C SER A 173 28.97 -25.75 23.42
N LYS A 174 29.51 -25.69 24.65
CA LYS A 174 29.66 -24.44 25.42
C LYS A 174 30.27 -23.28 24.62
N ALA A 175 31.37 -23.51 23.90
CA ALA A 175 32.05 -22.47 23.12
C ALA A 175 31.16 -21.89 21.99
N CYS A 176 30.27 -22.70 21.40
CA CYS A 176 29.32 -22.22 20.40
C CYS A 176 28.19 -21.41 21.06
N GLN A 177 27.70 -21.89 22.20
CA GLN A 177 26.66 -21.21 22.97
C GLN A 177 27.12 -19.83 23.47
N GLU A 178 28.33 -19.71 24.02
CA GLU A 178 28.89 -18.43 24.51
C GLU A 178 29.00 -17.39 23.39
N LEU A 179 29.35 -17.81 22.16
CA LEU A 179 29.47 -16.91 21.00
C LEU A 179 28.13 -16.57 20.35
N ALA A 180 27.11 -17.40 20.54
CA ALA A 180 25.77 -17.20 20.01
C ALA A 180 24.78 -16.67 21.07
N GLU A 181 25.27 -16.40 22.28
CA GLU A 181 24.50 -15.87 23.39
C GLU A 181 23.90 -14.50 23.02
N GLY A 182 22.62 -14.30 23.31
CA GLY A 182 21.86 -13.10 22.90
C GLY A 182 21.24 -13.16 21.50
N HIS A 183 21.70 -14.06 20.62
CA HIS A 183 21.14 -14.26 19.26
C HIS A 183 20.23 -15.49 19.17
N VAL A 184 20.58 -16.54 19.92
CA VAL A 184 19.91 -17.84 19.92
C VAL A 184 19.59 -18.26 21.35
N ARG A 185 18.44 -18.92 21.56
CA ARG A 185 18.03 -19.43 22.87
C ARG A 185 18.50 -20.87 23.05
N PHE A 186 19.13 -21.12 24.19
CA PHE A 186 19.72 -22.41 24.53
C PHE A 186 19.14 -22.96 25.84
N GLU A 187 19.01 -24.27 25.91
CA GLU A 187 18.71 -25.02 27.12
C GLU A 187 19.90 -25.89 27.49
N PHE A 188 20.34 -25.83 28.74
CA PHE A 188 21.44 -26.66 29.21
C PHE A 188 20.97 -28.08 29.51
N LEU A 189 21.56 -29.08 28.85
CA LEU A 189 21.22 -30.49 29.01
C LEU A 189 22.13 -31.24 30.00
N GLY A 190 23.00 -30.52 30.71
CA GLY A 190 23.99 -31.12 31.61
C GLY A 190 25.28 -31.56 30.93
N ASP A 191 26.19 -32.09 31.74
CA ASP A 191 27.46 -32.65 31.28
C ASP A 191 27.24 -34.08 30.77
N LYS A 192 27.36 -34.29 29.46
CA LYS A 192 27.15 -35.60 28.82
C LYS A 192 28.47 -36.32 28.55
N PRO A 193 28.60 -37.62 28.85
CA PRO A 193 29.77 -38.41 28.42
C PRO A 193 29.71 -38.62 26.91
N LEU A 194 30.67 -38.07 26.16
CA LEU A 194 30.79 -38.24 24.72
C LEU A 194 31.90 -39.24 24.38
N ARG A 195 31.62 -40.19 23.48
CA ARG A 195 32.57 -41.25 23.10
C ARG A 195 33.91 -40.68 22.62
N GLY A 196 35.01 -41.05 23.28
CA GLY A 196 36.37 -40.58 22.96
C GLY A 196 36.84 -39.36 23.74
N PHE A 197 36.01 -38.84 24.66
CA PHE A 197 36.38 -37.79 25.61
C PHE A 197 36.38 -38.36 27.03
N ASN A 198 37.47 -38.18 27.77
CA ASN A 198 37.63 -38.73 29.13
C ASN A 198 36.87 -37.93 30.21
N GLN A 199 36.34 -36.75 29.85
CA GLN A 199 35.56 -35.89 30.72
C GLN A 199 34.20 -35.62 30.06
N SER A 200 33.14 -35.58 30.87
CA SER A 200 31.81 -35.19 30.40
C SER A 200 31.85 -33.75 29.86
N VAL A 201 31.17 -33.51 28.74
CA VAL A 201 31.17 -32.20 28.05
C VAL A 201 29.83 -31.51 28.31
N PRO A 202 29.82 -30.20 28.66
CA PRO A 202 28.58 -29.43 28.75
C PRO A 202 27.90 -29.35 27.39
N VAL A 203 26.66 -29.86 27.29
CA VAL A 203 25.87 -29.84 26.05
C VAL A 203 24.66 -28.93 26.23
N TYR A 204 24.42 -28.09 25.22
CA TYR A 204 23.25 -27.23 25.15
C TYR A 204 22.41 -27.61 23.95
N ARG A 205 21.09 -27.43 24.09
CA ARG A 205 20.11 -27.62 23.02
C ARG A 205 19.63 -26.28 22.54
N ILE A 206 19.58 -26.07 21.24
CA ILE A 206 18.90 -24.89 20.69
C ILE A 206 17.39 -25.09 20.85
N VAL A 207 16.73 -24.12 21.48
CA VAL A 207 15.27 -24.11 21.69
C VAL A 207 14.55 -23.03 20.86
N GLY A 208 15.31 -22.18 20.15
CA GLY A 208 14.75 -21.24 19.16
C GLY A 208 15.72 -20.13 18.75
N ALA A 209 15.42 -19.49 17.62
CA ALA A 209 16.10 -18.29 17.10
C ALA A 209 15.20 -17.05 17.20
N SER A 210 15.79 -15.88 16.99
CA SER A 210 15.05 -14.62 16.81
C SER A 210 15.10 -14.18 15.32
N ASP A 211 13.96 -13.87 14.70
CA ASP A 211 13.87 -13.63 13.24
C ASP A 211 14.66 -12.41 12.74
N LEU A 212 15.22 -12.53 11.54
CA LEU A 212 16.03 -11.51 10.87
C LEU A 212 15.18 -10.70 9.88
N SER A 213 14.88 -9.46 10.22
CA SER A 213 14.38 -8.42 9.31
C SER A 213 15.50 -7.93 8.36
N SER A 214 15.15 -7.27 7.24
CA SER A 214 16.10 -6.63 6.32
C SER A 214 17.02 -5.65 7.05
N TRP A 215 16.51 -4.94 8.06
CA TRP A 215 17.34 -4.08 8.92
C TRP A 215 18.38 -4.87 9.73
N ARG A 216 18.08 -6.09 10.22
CA ARG A 216 19.04 -6.91 10.99
C ARG A 216 20.18 -7.40 10.12
N VAL A 217 19.89 -7.74 8.86
CA VAL A 217 20.92 -8.00 7.83
C VAL A 217 21.74 -6.74 7.57
N ARG A 218 21.08 -5.56 7.47
CA ARG A 218 21.75 -4.27 7.33
C ARG A 218 22.62 -3.89 8.56
N ARG A 219 22.25 -4.30 9.78
CA ARG A 219 23.05 -4.08 11.00
C ARG A 219 24.22 -5.05 11.11
N ALA A 220 24.00 -6.34 10.85
CA ALA A 220 25.05 -7.37 10.91
C ALA A 220 26.19 -7.08 9.92
N ARG A 221 25.89 -6.38 8.81
CA ARG A 221 26.86 -5.94 7.80
C ARG A 221 27.23 -4.44 7.90
N SER A 222 26.90 -3.77 9.01
CA SER A 222 27.25 -2.35 9.22
C SER A 222 28.72 -2.26 9.67
N VAL A 223 29.41 -1.24 9.17
CA VAL A 223 30.85 -1.10 9.35
C VAL A 223 31.21 -0.29 10.60
N SER A 224 30.30 0.56 11.04
CA SER A 224 30.47 1.45 12.18
C SER A 224 29.52 1.04 13.30
N ARG A 225 29.91 1.29 14.57
CA ARG A 225 28.94 1.22 15.67
C ARG A 225 28.00 2.41 15.59
N PHE A 226 26.85 2.28 16.22
CA PHE A 226 25.93 3.40 16.34
C PHE A 226 26.56 4.49 17.23
N VAL A 227 26.68 5.70 16.69
CA VAL A 227 27.23 6.84 17.43
C VAL A 227 26.12 7.59 18.15
N ASP A 228 26.40 8.01 19.38
CA ASP A 228 25.38 8.39 20.35
C ASP A 228 24.70 9.73 20.01
N ARG A 229 23.47 9.62 19.48
CA ARG A 229 22.52 10.70 19.19
C ARG A 229 21.84 11.20 20.48
N THR A 230 22.62 11.70 21.44
CA THR A 230 22.17 11.95 22.82
C THR A 230 20.90 12.83 22.91
N THR A 231 20.81 13.91 22.14
CA THR A 231 19.66 14.82 22.16
C THR A 231 18.40 14.15 21.63
N GLU A 232 18.48 13.49 20.47
CA GLU A 232 17.35 12.80 19.86
C GLU A 232 16.91 11.59 20.68
N ARG A 233 17.85 10.86 21.29
CA ARG A 233 17.55 9.76 22.22
C ARG A 233 16.84 10.25 23.48
N ALA A 234 17.21 11.40 24.03
CA ALA A 234 16.52 11.99 25.17
C ALA A 234 15.06 12.34 24.85
N LEU A 235 14.79 12.85 23.64
CA LEU A 235 13.41 13.12 23.18
C LEU A 235 12.60 11.82 23.01
N LEU A 236 13.20 10.79 22.41
CA LEU A 236 12.57 9.48 22.27
C LEU A 236 12.29 8.82 23.64
N ALA A 237 13.20 8.94 24.60
CA ALA A 237 12.99 8.45 25.96
C ALA A 237 11.79 9.12 26.65
N ARG A 238 11.67 10.45 26.54
CA ARG A 238 10.49 11.19 27.06
C ARG A 238 9.18 10.78 26.39
N ALA A 239 9.23 10.46 25.10
CA ALA A 239 8.08 9.97 24.36
C ALA A 239 7.60 8.59 24.86
N VAL A 240 8.53 7.70 25.24
CA VAL A 240 8.22 6.41 25.87
C VAL A 240 7.59 6.56 27.24
N GLU A 241 8.13 7.45 28.08
CA GLU A 241 7.53 7.77 29.39
C GLU A 241 6.09 8.26 29.23
N SER A 242 5.85 9.15 28.26
CA SER A 242 4.52 9.70 27.95
C SER A 242 3.58 8.63 27.41
N ALA A 243 4.07 7.75 26.51
CA ALA A 243 3.31 6.61 25.98
C ALA A 243 2.96 5.59 27.07
N GLY A 244 3.70 5.49 28.18
CA GLY A 244 3.34 4.60 29.29
C GLY A 244 1.97 4.92 29.91
N THR A 245 1.54 6.19 29.88
CA THR A 245 0.27 6.65 30.45
C THR A 245 -0.81 6.96 29.40
N GLY A 246 -0.47 6.88 28.11
CA GLY A 246 -1.35 7.23 27.00
C GLY A 246 -0.79 6.80 25.64
N ARG A 247 -1.07 7.57 24.60
CA ARG A 247 -0.52 7.35 23.25
C ARG A 247 0.48 8.46 22.95
N GLN A 248 1.60 8.14 22.30
CA GLN A 248 2.52 9.14 21.78
C GLN A 248 2.85 8.88 20.30
N THR A 249 2.96 9.96 19.51
CA THR A 249 3.54 9.89 18.16
C THR A 249 4.81 10.71 18.09
N VAL A 250 5.85 10.14 17.54
CA VAL A 250 7.11 10.83 17.24
C VAL A 250 7.39 10.70 15.75
N LEU A 251 7.77 11.82 15.12
CA LEU A 251 8.26 11.85 13.76
C LEU A 251 9.75 12.19 13.75
N LEU A 252 10.58 11.24 13.32
CA LEU A 252 11.97 11.50 12.97
C LEU A 252 12.01 12.11 11.56
N LEU A 253 12.34 13.40 11.49
CA LEU A 253 12.40 14.15 10.24
C LEU A 253 13.86 14.43 9.88
N GLY A 254 14.24 14.21 8.62
CA GLY A 254 15.59 14.58 8.17
C GLY A 254 15.92 14.04 6.80
N ASP A 255 17.04 14.49 6.25
CA ASP A 255 17.46 14.11 4.90
C ASP A 255 17.87 12.64 4.79
N ALA A 256 18.00 12.17 3.55
CA ALA A 256 18.40 10.80 3.29
C ALA A 256 19.81 10.53 3.83
N GLY A 257 20.02 9.35 4.43
CA GLY A 257 21.32 8.96 4.98
C GLY A 257 21.70 9.59 6.33
N ILE A 258 20.85 10.45 6.90
CA ILE A 258 21.12 11.13 8.19
C ILE A 258 21.09 10.19 9.41
N GLY A 259 20.56 8.97 9.26
CA GLY A 259 20.50 7.96 10.31
C GLY A 259 19.12 7.73 10.96
N LYS A 260 18.01 8.26 10.40
CA LYS A 260 16.63 8.07 10.93
C LYS A 260 16.30 6.62 11.23
N SER A 261 16.43 5.74 10.23
CA SER A 261 16.16 4.31 10.38
C SER A 261 17.06 3.67 11.43
N ARG A 262 18.35 4.04 11.47
CA ARG A 262 19.29 3.47 12.45
C ARG A 262 18.91 3.88 13.88
N LEU A 263 18.63 5.17 14.11
CA LEU A 263 18.17 5.66 15.41
C LEU A 263 16.88 4.98 15.84
N ALA A 264 15.88 4.86 14.96
CA ALA A 264 14.62 4.21 15.26
C ALA A 264 14.81 2.74 15.68
N HIS A 265 15.62 1.98 14.92
CA HIS A 265 15.87 0.57 15.22
C HIS A 265 16.71 0.35 16.47
N GLU A 266 17.74 1.16 16.72
CA GLU A 266 18.54 1.07 17.97
C GLU A 266 17.67 1.39 19.19
N PHE A 267 16.86 2.45 19.10
CA PHE A 267 15.92 2.80 20.15
C PHE A 267 14.92 1.68 20.43
N VAL A 268 14.34 1.07 19.39
CA VAL A 268 13.43 -0.07 19.56
C VAL A 268 14.14 -1.28 20.17
N GLN A 269 15.41 -1.54 19.86
CA GLN A 269 16.16 -2.63 20.50
C GLN A 269 16.38 -2.37 22.00
N GLU A 270 16.58 -1.11 22.41
CA GLU A 270 16.69 -0.74 23.83
C GLU A 270 15.39 -0.98 24.61
N LEU A 271 14.23 -0.82 23.95
CA LEU A 271 12.93 -1.01 24.58
C LEU A 271 12.49 -2.49 24.71
N ARG A 272 13.00 -3.38 23.84
CA ARG A 272 12.61 -4.81 23.86
C ARG A 272 12.86 -5.50 25.20
N PRO A 273 14.03 -5.35 25.86
CA PRO A 273 14.26 -5.90 27.20
C PRO A 273 13.31 -5.36 28.26
N HIS A 274 12.71 -4.18 28.02
CA HIS A 274 11.77 -3.53 28.93
C HIS A 274 10.31 -3.94 28.64
N GLY A 275 10.12 -4.99 27.83
CA GLY A 275 8.81 -5.56 27.54
C GLY A 275 8.05 -4.86 26.42
N TRP A 276 8.67 -4.01 25.61
CA TRP A 276 8.02 -3.42 24.44
C TRP A 276 8.02 -4.37 23.24
N ARG A 277 6.90 -4.41 22.53
CA ARG A 277 6.72 -5.14 21.27
C ARG A 277 6.98 -4.22 20.07
N LEU A 278 7.52 -4.76 18.99
CA LEU A 278 7.71 -4.03 17.72
C LEU A 278 6.76 -4.57 16.65
N ILE A 279 6.09 -3.65 15.97
CA ILE A 279 5.40 -3.87 14.70
C ILE A 279 5.97 -2.85 13.71
N ASP A 280 6.46 -3.29 12.56
CA ASP A 280 7.17 -2.43 11.60
C ASP A 280 6.71 -2.59 10.14
N ALA A 281 6.82 -1.50 9.37
CA ALA A 281 6.60 -1.48 7.93
C ALA A 281 7.46 -0.41 7.24
N GLU A 282 8.02 -0.73 6.07
CA GLU A 282 8.80 0.18 5.22
C GLU A 282 7.99 0.55 3.96
N CYS A 283 7.81 1.85 3.72
CA CYS A 283 7.17 2.37 2.51
C CYS A 283 8.10 2.26 1.29
N SER A 284 7.55 1.92 0.12
CA SER A 284 8.34 1.69 -1.10
C SER A 284 7.97 2.67 -2.22
N PRO A 285 8.94 3.38 -2.83
CA PRO A 285 8.68 4.28 -3.95
C PRO A 285 8.12 3.61 -5.20
N ASN A 286 8.35 2.30 -5.39
CA ASN A 286 7.83 1.56 -6.54
C ASN A 286 6.39 1.07 -6.33
N LEU A 287 5.87 1.14 -5.10
CA LEU A 287 4.55 0.66 -4.73
C LEU A 287 3.60 1.79 -4.33
N GLN A 288 3.96 3.06 -4.58
CA GLN A 288 3.08 4.22 -4.32
C GLN A 288 1.72 4.13 -5.04
N GLY A 289 1.70 3.47 -6.21
CA GLY A 289 0.47 3.23 -6.97
C GLY A 289 -0.24 1.92 -6.62
N ALA A 290 0.38 1.05 -5.80
CA ALA A 290 -0.19 -0.24 -5.38
C ALA A 290 -0.96 -0.06 -4.05
N PRO A 291 -2.30 -0.18 -4.05
CA PRO A 291 -3.11 0.05 -2.86
C PRO A 291 -2.75 -0.89 -1.71
N PHE A 292 -2.72 -0.36 -0.48
CA PHE A 292 -2.53 -1.11 0.77
C PHE A 292 -1.17 -1.81 0.92
N SER A 293 -0.20 -1.55 0.06
CA SER A 293 1.11 -2.23 0.09
C SER A 293 1.86 -2.02 1.41
N THR A 294 1.80 -0.82 1.99
CA THR A 294 2.40 -0.51 3.30
C THR A 294 1.62 -1.18 4.43
N LEU A 295 0.29 -1.12 4.38
CA LEU A 295 -0.58 -1.73 5.37
C LEU A 295 -0.43 -3.26 5.43
N LYS A 296 -0.30 -3.92 4.28
CA LYS A 296 -0.02 -5.35 4.18
C LYS A 296 1.21 -5.76 4.98
N ARG A 297 2.32 -5.03 4.79
CA ARG A 297 3.57 -5.28 5.52
C ARG A 297 3.39 -5.11 7.03
N LEU A 298 2.67 -4.07 7.44
CA LEU A 298 2.38 -3.79 8.84
C LEU A 298 1.59 -4.93 9.50
N LEU A 299 0.52 -5.39 8.84
CA LEU A 299 -0.34 -6.45 9.37
C LEU A 299 0.39 -7.80 9.44
N LEU A 300 1.24 -8.12 8.44
CA LEU A 300 2.11 -9.30 8.51
C LEU A 300 3.06 -9.23 9.72
N SER A 301 3.74 -8.10 9.92
CA SER A 301 4.63 -7.89 11.07
C SER A 301 3.86 -8.01 12.40
N ALA A 302 2.64 -7.47 12.46
CA ALA A 302 1.78 -7.58 13.64
C ALA A 302 1.40 -9.03 13.96
N LEU A 303 0.95 -9.82 12.97
CA LEU A 303 0.56 -11.22 13.16
C LEU A 303 1.76 -12.09 13.57
N GLU A 304 2.91 -11.91 12.91
CA GLU A 304 4.14 -12.62 13.26
C GLU A 304 4.64 -12.30 14.67
N SER A 305 4.43 -11.05 15.14
CA SER A 305 4.86 -10.64 16.47
C SER A 305 4.14 -11.41 17.59
N VAL A 306 2.88 -11.82 17.35
CA VAL A 306 2.09 -12.59 18.32
C VAL A 306 2.44 -14.07 18.28
N ALA A 307 2.69 -14.65 17.10
CA ALA A 307 2.95 -16.09 16.93
C ALA A 307 4.25 -16.60 17.60
N LYS A 308 5.17 -15.69 17.98
CA LYS A 308 6.52 -16.02 18.49
C LYS A 308 6.60 -16.24 20.01
N GLU A 309 5.48 -16.18 20.75
CA GLU A 309 5.45 -16.33 22.22
C GLU A 309 5.04 -17.75 22.69
N PRO A 310 5.80 -18.41 23.61
CA PRO A 310 5.46 -19.75 24.13
C PRO A 310 4.17 -19.82 24.95
N SER A 311 3.72 -18.69 25.51
CA SER A 311 2.49 -18.52 26.28
C SER A 311 1.46 -17.69 25.50
N SER A 312 1.48 -17.79 24.16
CA SER A 312 0.78 -16.87 23.27
C SER A 312 -0.68 -16.65 23.67
N PRO A 313 -1.16 -15.39 23.70
CA PRO A 313 -2.59 -15.12 23.72
C PRO A 313 -3.26 -15.76 22.48
N PRO A 314 -4.60 -15.95 22.48
CA PRO A 314 -5.30 -16.42 21.29
C PRO A 314 -4.90 -15.56 20.09
N ASP A 315 -4.65 -16.22 18.96
CA ASP A 315 -4.38 -15.60 17.67
C ASP A 315 -5.32 -14.40 17.49
N PRO A 316 -4.83 -13.18 17.22
CA PRO A 316 -5.70 -12.01 17.05
C PRO A 316 -6.75 -12.22 15.96
N ARG A 317 -6.56 -13.18 15.04
CA ARG A 317 -7.54 -13.63 14.05
C ARG A 317 -8.75 -14.37 14.63
N ASN A 318 -8.64 -14.92 15.84
CA ASN A 318 -9.71 -15.68 16.50
C ASN A 318 -10.81 -14.77 17.06
N ASP A 319 -10.47 -13.54 17.42
CA ASP A 319 -11.44 -12.55 17.94
C ASP A 319 -12.12 -11.76 16.80
N LEU A 320 -11.69 -11.96 15.55
CA LEU A 320 -12.23 -11.25 14.38
C LEU A 320 -13.58 -11.82 13.96
N VAL A 321 -14.55 -10.93 13.76
CA VAL A 321 -15.78 -11.28 13.05
C VAL A 321 -15.48 -11.59 11.58
N GLU A 322 -16.37 -12.33 10.92
CA GLU A 322 -16.18 -12.82 9.55
C GLU A 322 -15.78 -11.73 8.55
N ILE A 323 -16.39 -10.54 8.65
CA ILE A 323 -16.08 -9.40 7.77
C ILE A 323 -14.68 -8.82 8.00
N GLN A 324 -14.19 -8.85 9.24
CA GLN A 324 -12.85 -8.41 9.60
C GLN A 324 -11.81 -9.41 9.13
N ARG A 325 -12.12 -10.71 9.21
CA ARG A 325 -11.27 -11.77 8.63
C ARG A 325 -11.12 -11.59 7.12
N CYS A 326 -12.22 -11.36 6.41
CA CYS A 326 -12.19 -11.06 4.98
C CYS A 326 -11.40 -9.78 4.67
N ALA A 327 -11.49 -8.76 5.53
CA ALA A 327 -10.72 -7.53 5.38
C ALA A 327 -9.22 -7.74 5.55
N LEU A 328 -8.83 -8.55 6.53
CA LEU A 328 -7.45 -8.97 6.72
C LEU A 328 -6.96 -9.76 5.50
N ASP A 329 -7.72 -10.78 5.07
CA ASP A 329 -7.38 -11.62 3.91
C ASP A 329 -7.22 -10.78 2.63
N ALA A 330 -8.08 -9.77 2.43
CA ALA A 330 -7.99 -8.85 1.31
C ALA A 330 -6.70 -8.02 1.28
N VAL A 331 -6.21 -7.57 2.44
CA VAL A 331 -4.94 -6.85 2.52
C VAL A 331 -3.75 -7.80 2.38
N LEU A 332 -3.89 -9.04 2.83
CA LEU A 332 -2.84 -10.05 2.74
C LEU A 332 -2.74 -10.73 1.36
N ASP A 333 -3.64 -10.40 0.43
CA ASP A 333 -3.83 -11.05 -0.87
C ASP A 333 -4.13 -12.56 -0.75
N LEU A 334 -4.89 -12.93 0.29
CA LEU A 334 -5.37 -14.30 0.51
C LEU A 334 -6.73 -14.53 -0.17
N PRO A 335 -7.05 -15.78 -0.56
CA PRO A 335 -8.37 -16.11 -1.09
C PRO A 335 -9.47 -15.81 -0.07
N ILE A 336 -10.47 -15.05 -0.50
CA ILE A 336 -11.57 -14.62 0.38
C ILE A 336 -12.76 -15.55 0.15
N ALA A 337 -13.06 -16.37 1.16
CA ALA A 337 -14.08 -17.41 1.06
C ALA A 337 -15.52 -16.87 1.09
N ASP A 338 -15.75 -15.72 1.72
CA ASP A 338 -17.08 -15.14 1.89
C ASP A 338 -17.51 -14.29 0.67
N PRO A 339 -18.60 -14.66 -0.04
CA PRO A 339 -19.15 -13.86 -1.12
C PRO A 339 -19.56 -12.44 -0.71
N GLN A 340 -19.90 -12.21 0.57
CA GLN A 340 -20.30 -10.90 1.08
C GLN A 340 -19.17 -9.87 1.04
N TRP A 341 -17.91 -10.30 1.19
CA TRP A 341 -16.76 -9.41 1.02
C TRP A 341 -16.70 -8.82 -0.39
N ASN A 342 -16.96 -9.66 -1.40
CA ASN A 342 -17.00 -9.25 -2.80
C ASN A 342 -18.20 -8.35 -3.13
N GLN A 343 -19.18 -8.27 -2.23
CA GLN A 343 -20.35 -7.40 -2.31
C GLN A 343 -20.18 -6.07 -1.56
N LEU A 344 -19.19 -5.91 -0.68
CA LEU A 344 -18.81 -4.63 -0.05
C LEU A 344 -18.13 -3.68 -1.06
N GLU A 345 -18.23 -2.36 -0.92
CA GLU A 345 -17.40 -1.44 -1.76
C GLU A 345 -16.18 -0.94 -1.02
N PRO A 346 -15.28 -0.27 -1.72
CA PRO A 346 -13.96 0.05 -1.23
C PRO A 346 -13.94 1.02 -0.08
N HIS A 347 -14.98 1.84 0.14
CA HIS A 347 -15.05 2.59 1.39
C HIS A 347 -15.44 1.70 2.58
N ALA A 348 -16.29 0.68 2.40
CA ALA A 348 -16.64 -0.32 3.42
C ALA A 348 -15.54 -1.32 3.66
N ARG A 349 -14.92 -1.80 2.57
CA ARG A 349 -13.73 -2.62 2.64
C ARG A 349 -12.63 -1.80 3.27
N GLY A 350 -12.45 -0.54 2.87
CA GLY A 350 -11.51 0.41 3.49
C GLY A 350 -11.80 0.65 4.97
N ARG A 351 -13.08 0.81 5.37
CA ARG A 351 -13.50 0.90 6.77
C ARG A 351 -13.27 -0.41 7.52
N ALA A 352 -13.68 -1.56 6.98
CA ALA A 352 -13.47 -2.88 7.58
C ALA A 352 -11.98 -3.20 7.69
N ILE A 353 -11.18 -2.82 6.69
CA ILE A 353 -9.72 -2.88 6.68
C ILE A 353 -9.18 -1.96 7.76
N SER A 354 -9.67 -0.72 7.86
CA SER A 354 -9.25 0.23 8.89
C SER A 354 -9.62 -0.27 10.29
N GLU A 355 -10.82 -0.78 10.48
CA GLU A 355 -11.35 -1.32 11.73
C GLU A 355 -10.59 -2.58 12.15
N VAL A 356 -10.37 -3.55 11.25
CA VAL A 356 -9.58 -4.74 11.57
C VAL A 356 -8.13 -4.37 11.87
N SER A 357 -7.54 -3.44 11.11
CA SER A 357 -6.17 -2.99 11.34
C SER A 357 -6.04 -2.30 12.70
N CYS A 358 -7.01 -1.43 13.03
CA CYS A 358 -7.08 -0.79 14.33
C CYS A 358 -7.30 -1.81 15.46
N ALA A 359 -8.21 -2.76 15.29
CA ALA A 359 -8.52 -3.80 16.27
C ALA A 359 -7.31 -4.70 16.53
N ILE A 360 -6.55 -5.08 15.50
CA ILE A 360 -5.32 -5.86 15.64
C ILE A 360 -4.28 -5.06 16.42
N VAL A 361 -3.98 -3.82 16.00
CA VAL A 361 -2.95 -2.98 16.66
C VAL A 361 -3.35 -2.66 18.11
N GLU A 362 -4.60 -2.28 18.34
CA GLU A 362 -5.14 -1.99 19.66
C GLU A 362 -5.17 -3.25 20.56
N GLY A 363 -5.58 -4.39 20.01
CA GLY A 363 -5.59 -5.65 20.72
C GLY A 363 -4.18 -6.08 21.17
N ILE A 364 -3.16 -5.80 20.36
CA ILE A 364 -1.76 -6.04 20.72
C ILE A 364 -1.31 -5.02 21.78
N ALA A 365 -1.52 -3.73 21.54
CA ALA A 365 -1.06 -2.64 22.41
C ALA A 365 -1.70 -2.66 23.81
N ARG A 366 -2.97 -3.06 23.94
CA ARG A 366 -3.64 -3.21 25.25
C ARG A 366 -3.05 -4.32 26.12
N ARG A 367 -2.43 -5.33 25.51
CA ARG A 367 -1.84 -6.49 26.21
C ARG A 367 -0.38 -6.23 26.56
N GLN A 368 0.34 -5.55 25.69
CA GLN A 368 1.77 -5.26 25.85
C GLN A 368 2.10 -3.90 25.24
N PRO A 369 2.90 -3.05 25.90
CA PRO A 369 3.41 -1.81 25.32
C PRO A 369 4.01 -2.08 23.94
N THR A 370 3.62 -1.30 22.93
CA THR A 370 3.90 -1.58 21.53
C THR A 370 4.46 -0.34 20.84
N VAL A 371 5.57 -0.52 20.13
CA VAL A 371 6.11 0.44 19.18
C VAL A 371 5.65 0.07 17.78
N LEU A 372 4.93 0.99 17.14
CA LEU A 372 4.54 0.93 15.74
C LEU A 372 5.53 1.77 14.91
N LEU A 373 6.45 1.13 14.20
CA LEU A 373 7.49 1.78 13.41
C LEU A 373 7.10 1.82 11.91
N ILE A 374 6.89 3.01 11.36
CA ILE A 374 6.61 3.20 9.93
C ILE A 374 7.75 3.98 9.30
N GLU A 375 8.47 3.32 8.39
CA GLU A 375 9.66 3.88 7.75
C GLU A 375 9.36 4.53 6.39
N ASP A 376 10.02 5.66 6.15
CA ASP A 376 10.03 6.40 4.90
C ASP A 376 8.63 6.82 4.40
N LEU A 377 7.84 7.40 5.32
CA LEU A 377 6.42 7.75 5.15
C LEU A 377 6.12 8.61 3.91
N HIS A 378 7.06 9.43 3.44
CA HIS A 378 6.95 10.18 2.18
C HIS A 378 6.70 9.31 0.92
N TRP A 379 6.91 7.99 1.00
CA TRP A 379 6.59 7.03 -0.07
C TRP A 379 5.32 6.21 0.17
N ILE A 380 4.49 6.58 1.14
CA ILE A 380 3.26 5.83 1.43
C ILE A 380 2.29 5.82 0.23
N ASP A 381 1.62 4.69 0.01
CA ASP A 381 0.53 4.59 -0.96
C ASP A 381 -0.75 5.25 -0.43
N ARG A 382 -1.56 5.85 -1.31
CA ARG A 382 -2.74 6.64 -0.90
C ARG A 382 -3.75 5.86 -0.06
N ALA A 383 -3.93 4.58 -0.34
CA ALA A 383 -4.89 3.73 0.35
C ALA A 383 -4.43 3.41 1.78
N SER A 384 -3.14 3.09 1.96
CA SER A 384 -2.54 2.95 3.29
C SER A 384 -2.53 4.27 4.07
N ASP A 385 -2.27 5.41 3.42
CA ASP A 385 -2.15 6.72 4.09
C ASP A 385 -3.37 7.06 4.96
N THR A 386 -4.56 6.84 4.42
CA THR A 386 -5.82 7.08 5.12
C THR A 386 -5.96 6.20 6.36
N ILE A 387 -5.56 4.94 6.28
CA ILE A 387 -5.70 3.96 7.36
C ILE A 387 -4.61 4.16 8.42
N MET A 388 -3.40 4.51 8.01
CA MET A 388 -2.31 4.85 8.93
C MET A 388 -2.67 6.05 9.79
N ALA A 389 -3.38 7.05 9.25
CA ALA A 389 -3.90 8.16 10.04
C ALA A 389 -4.84 7.70 11.16
N THR A 390 -5.71 6.72 10.89
CA THR A 390 -6.63 6.14 11.86
C THR A 390 -5.89 5.33 12.92
N ILE A 391 -4.98 4.43 12.51
CA ILE A 391 -4.15 3.64 13.44
C ILE A 391 -3.30 4.56 14.32
N ALA A 392 -2.69 5.59 13.72
CA ALA A 392 -1.93 6.57 14.47
C ALA A 392 -2.81 7.28 15.50
N SER A 393 -4.10 7.48 15.26
CA SER A 393 -4.99 8.22 16.18
C SER A 393 -5.54 7.40 17.36
N LEU A 394 -5.25 6.08 17.44
CA LEU A 394 -5.78 5.16 18.46
C LEU A 394 -5.39 5.52 19.89
N GLN A 395 -6.35 5.86 20.74
CA GLN A 395 -6.12 6.26 22.14
C GLN A 395 -5.89 5.06 23.06
N VAL A 396 -4.75 4.37 22.88
CA VAL A 396 -4.38 3.18 23.65
C VAL A 396 -3.14 3.46 24.50
N PRO A 397 -3.22 3.30 25.84
CA PRO A 397 -2.05 3.38 26.71
C PRO A 397 -0.97 2.36 26.30
N GLY A 398 0.29 2.78 26.30
CA GLY A 398 1.41 1.93 25.90
C GLY A 398 1.65 1.86 24.40
N LEU A 399 0.98 2.68 23.58
CA LEU A 399 1.21 2.76 22.13
C LEU A 399 2.15 3.92 21.78
N LEU A 400 3.33 3.59 21.25
CA LEU A 400 4.27 4.55 20.66
C LEU A 400 4.27 4.41 19.14
N VAL A 401 3.84 5.45 18.42
CA VAL A 401 3.88 5.50 16.95
C VAL A 401 5.13 6.25 16.53
N LEU A 402 6.12 5.55 15.99
CA LEU A 402 7.39 6.10 15.54
C LEU A 402 7.42 6.15 14.01
N LEU A 403 7.50 7.36 13.46
CA LEU A 403 7.47 7.61 12.02
C LEU A 403 8.84 8.10 11.55
N THR A 404 9.27 7.73 10.36
CA THR A 404 10.42 8.37 9.70
C THR A 404 10.00 9.00 8.37
N SER A 405 10.46 10.21 8.10
CA SER A 405 10.15 10.89 6.82
C SER A 405 11.22 11.90 6.41
N ARG A 406 11.12 12.38 5.16
CA ARG A 406 11.87 13.52 4.63
C ARG A 406 11.04 14.81 4.78
N PRO A 407 11.66 16.01 4.77
CA PRO A 407 10.94 17.28 4.90
C PRO A 407 9.86 17.51 3.82
N ASN A 408 10.05 16.95 2.63
CA ASN A 408 9.14 17.11 1.50
C ASN A 408 8.18 15.92 1.40
N GLY A 409 6.88 16.19 1.21
CA GLY A 409 5.87 15.14 0.98
C GLY A 409 5.27 14.54 2.26
N MET A 410 5.19 15.31 3.35
CA MET A 410 4.55 14.87 4.59
C MET A 410 3.02 14.80 4.45
N PRO A 411 2.38 13.69 4.85
CA PRO A 411 0.93 13.62 4.95
C PRO A 411 0.33 14.67 5.89
N VAL A 412 -0.81 15.24 5.48
CA VAL A 412 -1.51 16.32 6.22
C VAL A 412 -1.97 15.85 7.60
N TRP A 413 -2.22 14.55 7.79
CA TRP A 413 -2.71 14.01 9.06
C TRP A 413 -1.66 14.01 10.18
N ILE A 414 -0.36 14.12 9.88
CA ILE A 414 0.70 14.18 10.90
C ILE A 414 0.47 15.34 11.87
N ALA A 415 0.05 16.50 11.36
CA ALA A 415 -0.28 17.67 12.16
C ALA A 415 -1.49 17.41 13.09
N ARG A 416 -2.45 16.59 12.66
CA ARG A 416 -3.66 16.24 13.43
C ARG A 416 -3.34 15.27 14.57
N CYS A 417 -2.34 14.41 14.41
CA CYS A 417 -1.93 13.43 15.41
C CYS A 417 -1.07 14.02 16.54
N ARG A 418 -0.83 15.34 16.57
CA ARG A 418 0.04 16.04 17.54
C ARG A 418 1.43 15.37 17.67
N ALA A 419 1.98 14.93 16.54
CA ALA A 419 3.27 14.26 16.52
C ALA A 419 4.38 15.19 17.05
N GLU A 420 5.21 14.68 17.95
CA GLU A 420 6.43 15.35 18.36
C GLU A 420 7.47 15.20 17.25
N ILE A 421 7.89 16.32 16.66
CA ILE A 421 8.82 16.31 15.52
C ILE A 421 10.25 16.41 16.05
N VAL A 422 11.03 15.37 15.81
CA VAL A 422 12.47 15.32 16.08
C VAL A 422 13.20 15.53 14.76
N ALA A 423 13.63 16.76 14.51
CA ALA A 423 14.39 17.11 13.32
C ALA A 423 15.86 16.70 13.48
N MET A 424 16.25 15.61 12.82
CA MET A 424 17.61 15.09 12.84
C MET A 424 18.56 16.03 12.11
N GLN A 425 19.64 16.38 12.80
CA GLN A 425 20.75 17.12 12.22
C GLN A 425 21.86 16.15 11.75
N PRO A 426 22.82 16.61 10.94
CA PRO A 426 24.08 15.87 10.78
C PRO A 426 24.74 15.60 12.13
N LEU A 427 25.66 14.64 12.17
CA LEU A 427 26.43 14.41 13.39
C LEU A 427 27.24 15.69 13.73
N ASP A 428 27.49 15.92 15.01
CA ASP A 428 28.55 16.87 15.38
C ASP A 428 29.93 16.27 15.03
N ASP A 429 30.95 17.12 15.01
CA ASP A 429 32.31 16.70 14.61
C ASP A 429 32.84 15.60 15.53
N ASP A 430 32.57 15.67 16.83
CA ASP A 430 33.02 14.66 17.81
C ASP A 430 32.39 13.29 17.53
N SER A 431 31.08 13.24 17.24
CA SER A 431 30.37 12.02 16.87
C SER A 431 30.81 11.50 15.50
N GLY A 432 31.01 12.39 14.52
CA GLY A 432 31.54 11.99 13.22
C GLY A 432 32.94 11.39 13.33
N LEU A 433 33.82 11.98 14.16
CA LEU A 433 35.16 11.47 14.42
C LEU A 433 35.12 10.14 15.19
N ALA A 434 34.20 9.96 16.13
CA ALA A 434 33.98 8.69 16.81
C ALA A 434 33.55 7.59 15.81
N MET A 435 32.65 7.91 14.88
CA MET A 435 32.25 7.00 13.79
C MET A 435 33.46 6.58 12.95
N LEU A 436 34.31 7.54 12.60
CA LEU A 436 35.50 7.31 11.80
C LEU A 436 36.60 6.55 12.56
N ALA A 437 36.71 6.75 13.87
CA ALA A 437 37.63 5.98 14.72
C ALA A 437 37.25 4.50 14.77
N ASP A 438 35.95 4.19 14.82
CA ASP A 438 35.46 2.81 14.73
C ASP A 438 35.72 2.18 13.36
N MET A 439 35.58 2.96 12.27
CA MET A 439 35.77 2.45 10.90
C MET A 439 37.24 2.34 10.49
N LEU A 440 38.06 3.34 10.81
CA LEU A 440 39.45 3.45 10.37
C LEU A 440 40.46 2.99 11.43
N GLY A 441 40.03 2.87 12.68
CA GLY A 441 40.86 2.54 13.83
C GLY A 441 41.27 3.75 14.69
N PRO A 442 41.67 3.49 15.94
CA PRO A 442 42.01 4.54 16.91
C PRO A 442 43.35 5.23 16.62
N SER A 443 44.12 4.72 15.65
CA SER A 443 45.43 5.28 15.28
C SER A 443 45.33 6.76 14.86
N THR A 444 46.25 7.58 15.38
CA THR A 444 46.39 8.99 15.01
C THR A 444 46.96 9.17 13.60
N ALA A 445 47.47 8.09 12.98
CA ALA A 445 48.00 8.11 11.62
C ALA A 445 46.97 8.52 10.56
N ASN A 446 45.68 8.43 10.88
CA ASN A 446 44.57 8.76 9.98
C ASN A 446 43.87 10.09 10.33
N ASP A 447 44.36 10.89 11.29
CA ASP A 447 43.61 12.05 11.80
C ASP A 447 43.37 13.14 10.75
N ASP A 448 44.34 13.38 9.85
CA ASP A 448 44.18 14.29 8.72
C ASP A 448 43.11 13.79 7.73
N LEU A 449 43.07 12.47 7.50
CA LEU A 449 42.06 11.84 6.66
C LEU A 449 40.68 11.94 7.31
N LYS A 450 40.58 11.64 8.61
CA LYS A 450 39.34 11.76 9.37
C LYS A 450 38.77 13.17 9.28
N SER A 451 39.61 14.18 9.52
CA SER A 451 39.24 15.60 9.43
C SER A 451 38.77 16.01 8.04
N ARG A 452 39.43 15.52 6.98
CA ARG A 452 38.96 15.76 5.60
C ARG A 452 37.62 15.08 5.32
N ILE A 453 37.41 13.85 5.76
CA ILE A 453 36.14 13.14 5.55
C ILE A 453 35.01 13.90 6.24
N ILE A 454 35.18 14.34 7.49
CA ILE A 454 34.22 15.19 8.22
C ILE A 454 33.86 16.45 7.41
N SER A 455 34.89 17.21 6.99
CA SER A 455 34.69 18.45 6.23
C SER A 455 33.99 18.24 4.88
N HIS A 456 34.22 17.13 4.19
CA HIS A 456 33.62 16.85 2.88
C HIS A 456 32.25 16.18 2.97
N THR A 457 31.98 15.45 4.05
CA THR A 457 30.73 14.71 4.23
C THR A 457 29.64 15.53 4.92
N ALA A 458 30.00 16.72 5.43
CA ALA A 458 29.14 17.53 6.28
C ALA A 458 28.52 16.70 7.42
N ASN A 459 29.25 15.72 7.93
CA ASN A 459 28.86 14.80 8.99
C ASN A 459 27.58 14.00 8.77
N VAL A 460 27.21 13.72 7.52
CA VAL A 460 26.09 12.82 7.24
C VAL A 460 26.56 11.36 7.35
N PRO A 461 26.02 10.52 8.26
CA PRO A 461 26.54 9.17 8.53
C PRO A 461 26.69 8.29 7.29
N LEU A 462 25.65 8.22 6.45
CA LEU A 462 25.73 7.44 5.21
C LEU A 462 26.86 7.93 4.28
N PHE A 463 27.10 9.24 4.25
CA PHE A 463 28.15 9.81 3.43
C PHE A 463 29.53 9.41 3.96
N ILE A 464 29.73 9.49 5.27
CA ILE A 464 30.94 9.01 5.94
C ILE A 464 31.20 7.54 5.59
N GLU A 465 30.19 6.66 5.72
CA GLU A 465 30.33 5.24 5.41
C GLU A 465 30.72 5.01 3.94
N GLU A 466 30.03 5.67 3.03
CA GLU A 466 30.22 5.51 1.59
C GLU A 466 31.58 6.05 1.12
N VAL A 467 32.09 7.14 1.70
CA VAL A 467 33.45 7.64 1.43
C VAL A 467 34.47 6.61 1.87
N CYS A 468 34.39 6.12 3.11
CA CYS A 468 35.32 5.12 3.63
C CYS A 468 35.30 3.82 2.80
N ARG A 469 34.10 3.34 2.42
CA ARG A 469 33.95 2.20 1.50
C ARG A 469 34.59 2.48 0.15
N GLY A 470 34.28 3.61 -0.47
CA GLY A 470 34.85 4.00 -1.77
C GLY A 470 36.37 4.11 -1.77
N LEU A 471 36.96 4.56 -0.66
CA LEU A 471 38.42 4.64 -0.47
C LEU A 471 39.04 3.26 -0.29
N ARG A 472 38.40 2.35 0.46
CA ARG A 472 38.82 0.96 0.58
C ARG A 472 38.69 0.20 -0.74
N ASP A 473 37.57 0.35 -1.44
CA ASP A 473 37.29 -0.29 -2.74
C ASP A 473 38.28 0.20 -3.83
N SER A 474 38.82 1.42 -3.71
CA SER A 474 39.88 1.94 -4.60
C SER A 474 41.30 1.43 -4.28
N GLY A 475 41.47 0.71 -3.17
CA GLY A 475 42.80 0.33 -2.65
C GLY A 475 43.59 1.50 -2.04
N THR A 476 42.94 2.65 -1.77
CA THR A 476 43.58 3.80 -1.10
C THR A 476 43.68 3.57 0.41
N LEU A 477 42.68 2.90 0.99
CA LEU A 477 42.70 2.35 2.34
C LEU A 477 42.92 0.83 2.26
N HIS A 478 43.83 0.30 3.06
CA HIS A 478 44.10 -1.13 3.17
C HIS A 478 44.06 -1.61 4.61
N GLY A 479 43.57 -2.83 4.83
CA GLY A 479 43.41 -3.43 6.16
C GLY A 479 42.00 -3.97 6.39
N GLN A 480 41.70 -4.30 7.64
CA GLN A 480 40.36 -4.65 8.08
C GLN A 480 39.65 -3.41 8.64
N TRP A 481 38.32 -3.41 8.66
CA TRP A 481 37.57 -2.34 9.33
C TRP A 481 38.00 -2.24 10.80
N GLY A 482 38.20 -1.03 11.29
CA GLY A 482 38.76 -0.77 12.63
C GLY A 482 40.30 -0.74 12.68
N ASP A 483 40.99 -1.05 11.59
CA ASP A 483 42.46 -0.92 11.45
C ASP A 483 42.85 -0.69 9.97
N LEU A 484 42.32 0.39 9.39
CA LEU A 484 42.59 0.75 8.00
C LEU A 484 43.76 1.72 7.92
N ALA A 485 44.78 1.40 7.14
CA ALA A 485 45.92 2.28 6.89
C ALA A 485 45.77 3.00 5.54
N LEU A 486 46.09 4.30 5.53
CA LEU A 486 46.19 5.09 4.30
C LEU A 486 47.51 4.78 3.57
N MET A 487 47.41 4.34 2.31
CA MET A 487 48.57 3.90 1.52
C MET A 487 49.10 4.95 0.54
N ARG A 488 48.40 6.09 0.37
CA ARG A 488 48.74 7.17 -0.56
C ARG A 488 48.65 8.55 0.12
N PRO A 489 49.39 9.57 -0.36
CA PRO A 489 49.30 10.93 0.18
C PRO A 489 47.86 11.47 0.10
N ILE A 490 47.47 12.22 1.13
CA ILE A 490 46.12 12.75 1.29
C ILE A 490 45.77 13.73 0.15
N GLU A 491 46.73 14.45 -0.42
CA GLU A 491 46.52 15.46 -1.47
C GLU A 491 45.94 14.91 -2.78
N GLU A 492 46.04 13.60 -3.03
CA GLU A 492 45.51 12.95 -4.24
C GLU A 492 44.07 12.42 -4.06
N LEU A 493 43.48 12.56 -2.87
CA LEU A 493 42.13 12.09 -2.55
C LEU A 493 41.06 13.00 -3.15
N GLY A 494 40.51 12.61 -4.30
CA GLY A 494 39.29 13.21 -4.85
C GLY A 494 38.04 12.75 -4.11
N ILE A 495 37.76 13.30 -2.93
CA ILE A 495 36.50 13.04 -2.19
C ILE A 495 35.39 13.91 -2.79
N PRO A 496 34.35 13.34 -3.42
CA PRO A 496 33.23 14.10 -3.96
C PRO A 496 32.52 14.90 -2.85
N SER A 497 31.92 16.05 -3.19
CA SER A 497 31.25 16.94 -2.23
C SER A 497 29.79 16.56 -1.93
N SER A 498 29.29 15.43 -2.43
CA SER A 498 27.91 14.96 -2.17
C SER A 498 27.81 13.44 -2.11
N ILE A 499 26.81 12.94 -1.35
CA ILE A 499 26.48 11.50 -1.25
C ILE A 499 26.20 10.92 -2.63
N GLN A 500 25.43 11.64 -3.45
CA GLN A 500 25.12 11.25 -4.82
C GLN A 500 26.41 11.13 -5.65
N GLY A 501 27.37 12.04 -5.47
CA GLY A 501 28.68 12.01 -6.12
C GLY A 501 29.53 10.82 -5.68
N VAL A 502 29.47 10.40 -4.42
CA VAL A 502 30.17 9.19 -3.95
C VAL A 502 29.53 7.92 -4.48
N ILE A 503 28.20 7.80 -4.38
CA ILE A 503 27.49 6.64 -4.94
C ILE A 503 27.73 6.59 -6.46
N ALA A 504 27.66 7.71 -7.17
CA ALA A 504 27.98 7.78 -8.59
C ALA A 504 29.43 7.35 -8.88
N ALA A 505 30.41 7.80 -8.10
CA ALA A 505 31.81 7.39 -8.27
C ALA A 505 32.03 5.88 -8.02
N ARG A 506 31.27 5.28 -7.10
CA ARG A 506 31.25 3.82 -6.90
C ARG A 506 30.60 3.11 -8.10
N LEU A 507 29.46 3.63 -8.58
CA LEU A 507 28.78 3.12 -9.77
C LEU A 507 29.67 3.23 -11.02
N ASP A 508 30.51 4.26 -11.14
CA ASP A 508 31.40 4.51 -12.29
C ASP A 508 32.48 3.44 -12.48
N ARG A 509 32.93 2.82 -11.38
CA ARG A 509 33.96 1.76 -11.37
C ARG A 509 33.44 0.38 -11.77
N MET A 510 32.13 0.25 -11.92
CA MET A 510 31.49 -1.02 -12.24
C MET A 510 31.65 -1.38 -13.71
N SER A 511 31.73 -2.68 -13.98
CA SER A 511 31.63 -3.20 -15.33
C SER A 511 30.26 -2.85 -15.94
N ARG A 512 30.19 -2.88 -17.27
CA ARG A 512 28.95 -2.62 -18.01
C ARG A 512 27.84 -3.61 -17.61
N GLN A 513 28.20 -4.86 -17.35
CA GLN A 513 27.27 -5.93 -16.97
C GLN A 513 26.70 -5.70 -15.57
N GLU A 514 27.53 -5.39 -14.57
CA GLU A 514 27.09 -5.08 -13.20
C GLU A 514 26.16 -3.86 -13.16
N ARG A 515 26.51 -2.81 -13.91
CA ARG A 515 25.68 -1.61 -14.01
C ARG A 515 24.31 -1.91 -14.63
N SER A 516 24.27 -2.77 -15.65
CA SER A 516 23.01 -3.22 -16.27
C SER A 516 22.11 -3.96 -15.27
N VAL A 517 22.69 -4.87 -14.47
CA VAL A 517 21.95 -5.60 -13.41
C VAL A 517 21.33 -4.63 -12.41
N LEU A 518 22.11 -3.66 -11.90
CA LEU A 518 21.61 -2.66 -10.96
C LEU A 518 20.52 -1.77 -11.54
N GLN A 519 20.65 -1.35 -12.80
CA GLN A 519 19.65 -0.50 -13.47
C GLN A 519 18.31 -1.20 -13.63
N VAL A 520 18.31 -2.48 -14.04
CA VAL A 520 17.09 -3.28 -14.14
C VAL A 520 16.47 -3.55 -12.77
N ALA A 521 17.28 -3.94 -11.78
CA ALA A 521 16.81 -4.12 -10.41
C ALA A 521 16.18 -2.83 -9.85
N ALA A 522 16.80 -1.67 -10.11
CA ALA A 522 16.30 -0.39 -9.63
C ALA A 522 14.92 -0.04 -10.22
N ALA A 523 14.64 -0.43 -11.46
CA ALA A 523 13.36 -0.23 -12.13
C ALA A 523 12.26 -1.22 -11.69
N LEU A 524 12.65 -2.42 -11.23
CA LEU A 524 11.73 -3.43 -10.69
C LEU A 524 11.26 -3.10 -9.27
N GLY A 525 12.18 -2.68 -8.39
CA GLY A 525 11.84 -2.70 -6.97
C GLY A 525 13.00 -2.39 -6.02
N PRO A 526 12.71 -2.09 -4.74
CA PRO A 526 13.70 -2.27 -3.68
C PRO A 526 14.14 -3.74 -3.55
N ARG A 527 13.24 -4.67 -3.90
CA ARG A 527 13.47 -6.12 -3.98
C ARG A 527 13.17 -6.62 -5.39
N SER A 528 13.91 -7.62 -5.85
CA SER A 528 13.71 -8.24 -7.16
C SER A 528 14.06 -9.72 -7.11
N SER A 529 13.31 -10.58 -7.79
CA SER A 529 13.70 -11.99 -7.93
C SER A 529 14.83 -12.13 -8.94
N VAL A 530 15.78 -13.02 -8.66
CA VAL A 530 16.88 -13.34 -9.58
C VAL A 530 16.33 -13.93 -10.89
N ALA A 531 15.24 -14.70 -10.81
CA ALA A 531 14.54 -15.21 -11.98
C ALA A 531 14.04 -14.09 -12.92
N MET A 532 13.46 -13.02 -12.38
CA MET A 532 13.01 -11.87 -13.18
C MET A 532 14.20 -11.11 -13.77
N LEU A 533 15.26 -10.89 -12.99
CA LEU A 533 16.49 -10.25 -13.48
C LEU A 533 17.12 -11.04 -14.63
N ARG A 534 17.21 -12.36 -14.49
CA ARG A 534 17.73 -13.26 -15.51
C ARG A 534 16.97 -13.14 -16.82
N THR A 535 15.64 -13.24 -16.75
CA THR A 535 14.81 -13.16 -17.94
C THR A 535 14.93 -11.81 -18.62
N LEU A 536 15.01 -10.72 -17.85
CA LEU A 536 15.12 -9.40 -18.42
C LEU A 536 16.49 -9.19 -19.05
N LEU A 537 17.60 -9.49 -18.36
CA LEU A 537 18.96 -9.07 -18.71
C LEU A 537 19.59 -9.82 -19.90
N GLU A 538 19.04 -10.95 -20.33
CA GLU A 538 19.57 -11.81 -21.42
C GLU A 538 21.06 -12.20 -21.24
N LEU A 539 21.55 -12.21 -20.00
CA LEU A 539 22.90 -12.63 -19.67
C LEU A 539 22.98 -14.16 -19.53
N ARG A 540 24.15 -14.73 -19.80
CA ARG A 540 24.45 -16.13 -19.43
C ARG A 540 24.36 -16.27 -17.91
N GLU A 541 23.85 -17.40 -17.44
CA GLU A 541 23.66 -17.67 -16.01
C GLU A 541 24.95 -17.44 -15.21
N ASP A 542 26.08 -18.00 -15.67
CA ASP A 542 27.38 -17.84 -15.02
C ASP A 542 27.76 -16.35 -14.85
N THR A 543 27.54 -15.54 -15.90
CA THR A 543 27.84 -14.10 -15.89
C THR A 543 26.91 -13.32 -14.97
N LEU A 544 25.62 -13.68 -14.91
CA LEU A 544 24.68 -13.06 -13.99
C LEU A 544 25.06 -13.38 -12.54
N GLN A 545 25.40 -14.63 -12.25
CA GLN A 545 25.83 -15.07 -10.93
C GLN A 545 27.12 -14.36 -10.50
N ASP A 546 28.11 -14.24 -11.40
CA ASP A 546 29.34 -13.49 -11.16
C ASP A 546 29.05 -12.00 -10.87
N CYS A 547 28.17 -11.38 -11.65
CA CYS A 547 27.76 -9.99 -11.42
C CYS A 547 27.06 -9.85 -10.06
N LEU A 548 26.11 -10.72 -9.73
CA LEU A 548 25.40 -10.70 -8.45
C LEU A 548 26.36 -10.93 -7.27
N ALA A 549 27.33 -11.84 -7.38
CA ALA A 549 28.36 -12.06 -6.36
C ALA A 549 29.30 -10.86 -6.21
N SER A 550 29.63 -10.18 -7.32
CA SER A 550 30.41 -8.94 -7.29
C SER A 550 29.63 -7.79 -6.64
N LEU A 551 28.35 -7.63 -7.00
CA LEU A 551 27.45 -6.62 -6.45
C LEU A 551 27.15 -6.83 -4.96
N ASP A 552 27.07 -8.08 -4.51
CA ASP A 552 26.92 -8.44 -3.10
C ASP A 552 28.21 -8.15 -2.32
N ARG A 553 29.40 -8.47 -2.88
CA ARG A 553 30.70 -8.08 -2.31
C ARG A 553 30.89 -6.57 -2.21
N ALA A 554 30.39 -5.82 -3.19
CA ALA A 554 30.39 -4.35 -3.18
C ALA A 554 29.30 -3.77 -2.25
N GLU A 555 28.44 -4.61 -1.67
CA GLU A 555 27.30 -4.26 -0.82
C GLU A 555 26.32 -3.26 -1.49
N LEU A 556 26.10 -3.39 -2.80
CA LEU A 556 25.15 -2.56 -3.54
C LEU A 556 23.81 -3.27 -3.72
N LEU A 557 23.87 -4.55 -4.07
CA LEU A 557 22.72 -5.42 -4.25
C LEU A 557 23.00 -6.76 -3.57
N VAL A 558 22.27 -7.03 -2.49
CA VAL A 558 22.54 -8.12 -1.55
C VAL A 558 21.53 -9.24 -1.76
N ARG A 559 21.98 -10.50 -1.72
CA ARG A 559 21.09 -11.67 -1.76
C ARG A 559 20.35 -11.84 -0.45
N ILE A 560 19.05 -12.08 -0.54
CA ILE A 560 18.16 -12.42 0.57
C ILE A 560 17.39 -13.67 0.15
N ASP A 561 17.64 -14.79 0.84
CA ASP A 561 16.85 -16.00 0.60
C ASP A 561 15.46 -15.83 1.20
N SER A 562 14.46 -15.81 0.32
CA SER A 562 13.03 -15.79 0.63
C SER A 562 12.45 -17.18 0.39
N GLU A 563 11.38 -17.55 1.12
CA GLU A 563 10.62 -18.78 0.84
C GLU A 563 10.06 -18.86 -0.61
N LEU A 564 10.03 -17.72 -1.31
CA LEU A 564 9.54 -17.57 -2.69
C LEU A 564 10.66 -17.56 -3.75
N GLY A 565 11.92 -17.89 -3.38
CA GLY A 565 13.07 -18.04 -4.29
C GLY A 565 14.22 -17.07 -4.02
N ASP A 566 15.27 -17.13 -4.86
CA ASP A 566 16.43 -16.23 -4.79
C ASP A 566 15.98 -14.78 -5.04
N VAL A 567 15.95 -13.96 -3.99
CA VAL A 567 15.63 -12.54 -4.05
C VAL A 567 16.89 -11.71 -3.80
N VAL A 568 16.97 -10.57 -4.44
CA VAL A 568 18.01 -9.56 -4.21
C VAL A 568 17.38 -8.25 -3.78
N GLU A 569 18.04 -7.54 -2.86
CA GLU A 569 17.59 -6.27 -2.30
C GLU A 569 18.72 -5.24 -2.34
N PHE A 570 18.38 -3.97 -2.59
CA PHE A 570 19.33 -2.88 -2.44
C PHE A 570 19.71 -2.69 -0.97
N ARG A 571 21.02 -2.58 -0.70
CA ARG A 571 21.53 -2.33 0.67
C ARG A 571 20.96 -1.05 1.27
N HIS A 572 20.82 -0.02 0.44
CA HIS A 572 20.25 1.27 0.77
C HIS A 572 19.32 1.75 -0.35
N GLU A 573 18.14 2.24 0.01
CA GLU A 573 17.20 2.83 -0.96
C GLU A 573 17.81 4.03 -1.70
N MET A 574 18.73 4.77 -1.08
CA MET A 574 19.49 5.84 -1.76
C MET A 574 20.33 5.32 -2.93
N VAL A 575 20.93 4.12 -2.81
CA VAL A 575 21.71 3.51 -3.89
C VAL A 575 20.78 3.16 -5.06
N ARG A 576 19.60 2.59 -4.76
CA ARG A 576 18.58 2.33 -5.78
C ARG A 576 18.14 3.61 -6.47
N GLN A 577 17.82 4.64 -5.68
CA GLN A 577 17.34 5.92 -6.17
C GLN A 577 18.40 6.59 -7.07
N VAL A 578 19.67 6.69 -6.62
CA VAL A 578 20.76 7.25 -7.44
C VAL A 578 20.99 6.42 -8.71
N THR A 579 20.94 5.08 -8.61
CA THR A 579 21.03 4.19 -9.77
C THR A 579 19.91 4.51 -10.77
N TYR A 580 18.66 4.60 -10.31
CA TYR A 580 17.52 4.90 -11.17
C TYR A 580 17.60 6.31 -11.77
N ASP A 581 17.92 7.31 -10.93
CA ASP A 581 17.95 8.73 -11.29
C ASP A 581 19.11 9.06 -12.23
N SER A 582 20.22 8.29 -12.16
CA SER A 582 21.35 8.39 -13.08
C SER A 582 21.04 7.87 -14.50
N MET A 583 20.00 7.06 -14.66
CA MET A 583 19.63 6.54 -15.99
C MET A 583 19.10 7.66 -16.87
N VAL A 584 19.65 7.77 -18.08
CA VAL A 584 19.08 8.62 -19.12
C VAL A 584 17.67 8.13 -19.47
N GLU A 585 16.79 9.05 -19.84
CA GLU A 585 15.37 8.77 -20.07
C GLU A 585 15.13 7.59 -21.03
N LYS A 586 15.84 7.54 -22.15
CA LYS A 586 15.75 6.44 -23.13
C LYS A 586 16.07 5.06 -22.55
N VAL A 587 16.97 4.99 -21.57
CA VAL A 587 17.32 3.72 -20.90
C VAL A 587 16.19 3.29 -19.96
N ARG A 588 15.58 4.24 -19.23
CA ARG A 588 14.42 3.96 -18.39
C ARG A 588 13.25 3.45 -19.23
N GLU A 589 12.95 4.13 -20.34
CA GLU A 589 11.90 3.71 -21.28
C GLU A 589 12.12 2.27 -21.75
N ALA A 590 13.34 1.93 -22.20
CA ALA A 590 13.68 0.60 -22.69
C ALA A 590 13.59 -0.49 -21.61
N ILE A 591 14.02 -0.20 -20.37
CA ILE A 591 13.91 -1.15 -19.25
C ILE A 591 12.44 -1.37 -18.88
N HIS A 592 11.65 -0.31 -18.75
CA HIS A 592 10.22 -0.44 -18.44
C HIS A 592 9.46 -1.16 -19.56
N ALA A 593 9.84 -0.97 -20.83
CA ALA A 593 9.26 -1.71 -21.96
C ALA A 593 9.55 -3.22 -21.88
N ARG A 594 10.77 -3.61 -21.50
CA ARG A 594 11.13 -5.04 -21.30
C ARG A 594 10.37 -5.66 -20.12
N ILE A 595 10.27 -4.94 -19.01
CA ILE A 595 9.49 -5.38 -17.85
C ILE A 595 8.02 -5.57 -18.24
N LEU A 596 7.44 -4.59 -18.94
CA LEU A 596 6.06 -4.67 -19.42
C LEU A 596 5.84 -5.90 -20.32
N ALA A 597 6.69 -6.09 -21.33
CA ALA A 597 6.58 -7.23 -22.24
C ALA A 597 6.67 -8.58 -21.50
N ARG A 598 7.50 -8.66 -20.46
CA ARG A 598 7.60 -9.86 -19.63
C ARG A 598 6.33 -10.12 -18.82
N LEU A 599 5.80 -9.09 -18.16
CA LEU A 599 4.54 -9.20 -17.39
C LEU A 599 3.36 -9.60 -18.27
N GLU A 600 3.31 -9.10 -19.52
CA GLU A 600 2.29 -9.50 -20.50
C GLU A 600 2.42 -10.98 -20.93
N SER A 601 3.65 -11.51 -21.00
CA SER A 601 3.90 -12.89 -21.44
C SER A 601 3.58 -13.96 -20.39
N ASP A 602 3.68 -13.63 -19.11
CA ASP A 602 3.50 -14.60 -18.02
C ASP A 602 2.03 -14.91 -17.70
N GLY A 603 1.07 -14.23 -18.34
CA GLY A 603 -0.38 -14.45 -18.18
C GLY A 603 -0.95 -14.02 -16.83
N ALA A 604 -0.16 -14.13 -15.75
CA ALA A 604 -0.45 -13.64 -14.41
C ALA A 604 -0.62 -12.10 -14.37
N GLY A 605 0.03 -11.37 -15.27
CA GLY A 605 -0.13 -9.91 -15.38
C GLY A 605 -1.53 -9.48 -15.80
N ALA A 606 -2.33 -10.36 -16.43
CA ALA A 606 -3.72 -10.06 -16.78
C ALA A 606 -4.60 -9.81 -15.53
N ASP A 607 -4.24 -10.42 -14.39
CA ASP A 607 -4.91 -10.21 -13.11
C ASP A 607 -4.42 -8.95 -12.36
N GLU A 608 -3.33 -8.32 -12.82
CA GLU A 608 -2.70 -7.10 -12.25
C GLU A 608 -2.57 -5.96 -13.30
N PRO A 609 -3.69 -5.42 -13.83
CA PRO A 609 -3.66 -4.36 -14.84
C PRO A 609 -3.01 -3.05 -14.33
N ASP A 610 -2.93 -2.85 -13.01
CA ASP A 610 -2.27 -1.73 -12.34
C ASP A 610 -0.74 -1.74 -12.52
N ALA A 611 -0.08 -2.89 -12.32
CA ALA A 611 1.35 -3.04 -12.57
C ALA A 611 1.68 -2.87 -14.07
N LEU A 612 0.86 -3.44 -14.95
CA LEU A 612 0.99 -3.26 -16.41
C LEU A 612 0.86 -1.78 -16.82
N CYS A 613 -0.12 -1.08 -16.26
CA CYS A 613 -0.32 0.35 -16.49
C CYS A 613 0.92 1.17 -16.04
N TYR A 614 1.45 0.89 -14.85
CA TYR A 614 2.64 1.58 -14.31
C TYR A 614 3.85 1.45 -15.24
N HIS A 615 4.16 0.22 -15.68
CA HIS A 615 5.31 -0.02 -16.57
C HIS A 615 5.06 0.55 -17.97
N ALA A 616 3.83 0.51 -18.50
CA ALA A 616 3.50 1.10 -19.80
C ALA A 616 3.66 2.62 -19.84
N VAL A 617 3.21 3.33 -18.79
CA VAL A 617 3.38 4.79 -18.69
C VAL A 617 4.86 5.17 -18.67
N ARG A 618 5.68 4.47 -17.89
CA ARG A 618 7.13 4.73 -17.80
C ARG A 618 7.92 4.26 -19.01
N ALA A 619 7.42 3.27 -19.74
CA ALA A 619 7.94 2.86 -21.04
C ALA A 619 7.60 3.87 -22.15
N ARG A 620 6.69 4.84 -21.89
CA ARG A 620 6.07 5.71 -22.88
C ARG A 620 5.39 4.94 -24.02
N ASP A 621 4.97 3.70 -23.77
CA ASP A 621 4.10 2.96 -24.66
C ASP A 621 2.66 3.41 -24.40
N TRP A 622 2.32 4.57 -24.98
CA TRP A 622 1.06 5.26 -24.72
C TRP A 622 -0.18 4.45 -25.11
N LEU A 623 -0.06 3.58 -26.12
CA LEU A 623 -1.17 2.73 -26.56
C LEU A 623 -1.43 1.61 -25.54
N LYS A 624 -0.37 0.95 -25.03
CA LYS A 624 -0.50 -0.02 -23.95
C LYS A 624 -0.94 0.62 -22.64
N ALA A 625 -0.43 1.82 -22.32
CA ALA A 625 -0.84 2.57 -21.14
C ALA A 625 -2.33 2.94 -21.17
N PHE A 626 -2.85 3.33 -22.34
CA PHE A 626 -4.29 3.52 -22.54
C PHE A 626 -5.08 2.22 -22.30
N SER A 627 -4.68 1.10 -22.90
CA SER A 627 -5.38 -0.19 -22.78
C SER A 627 -5.39 -0.70 -21.33
N HIS A 628 -4.20 -0.77 -20.70
CA HIS A 628 -4.04 -1.27 -19.34
C HIS A 628 -4.65 -0.32 -18.31
N GLY A 629 -4.54 1.00 -18.50
CA GLY A 629 -5.22 2.00 -17.67
C GLY A 629 -6.74 1.88 -17.74
N ARG A 630 -7.33 1.69 -18.94
CA ARG A 630 -8.77 1.43 -19.09
C ARG A 630 -9.19 0.14 -18.40
N SER A 631 -8.39 -0.92 -18.50
CA SER A 631 -8.64 -2.20 -17.81
C SER A 631 -8.58 -2.07 -16.29
N ALA A 632 -7.55 -1.39 -15.76
CA ALA A 632 -7.43 -1.08 -14.34
C ALA A 632 -8.61 -0.25 -13.84
N GLY A 633 -9.04 0.78 -14.60
CA GLY A 633 -10.22 1.57 -14.32
C GLY A 633 -11.51 0.74 -14.25
N ARG A 634 -11.71 -0.20 -15.19
CA ARG A 634 -12.84 -1.14 -15.18
C ARG A 634 -12.81 -2.10 -13.99
N LYS A 635 -11.64 -2.66 -13.66
CA LYS A 635 -11.44 -3.53 -12.49
C LYS A 635 -11.77 -2.78 -11.20
N CYS A 636 -11.36 -1.52 -11.09
CA CYS A 636 -11.73 -0.64 -9.98
C CYS A 636 -13.25 -0.38 -9.97
N LEU A 637 -13.87 -0.02 -11.09
CA LEU A 637 -15.33 0.17 -11.20
C LEU A 637 -16.14 -1.05 -10.77
N SER A 638 -15.77 -2.26 -11.21
CA SER A 638 -16.50 -3.49 -10.85
C SER A 638 -16.36 -3.85 -9.37
N ARG A 639 -15.30 -3.35 -8.73
CA ARG A 639 -15.08 -3.46 -7.28
C ARG A 639 -15.60 -2.25 -6.52
N SER A 640 -16.22 -1.29 -7.23
CA SER A 640 -16.71 0.00 -6.74
C SER A 640 -15.65 0.96 -6.18
N ALA A 641 -14.38 0.81 -6.59
CA ALA A 641 -13.27 1.69 -6.20
C ALA A 641 -13.31 2.95 -7.05
N PHE A 642 -14.35 3.78 -6.89
CA PHE A 642 -14.65 4.86 -7.85
C PHE A 642 -13.53 5.91 -7.97
N SER A 643 -12.86 6.28 -6.87
CA SER A 643 -11.74 7.23 -6.90
C SER A 643 -10.50 6.67 -7.59
N ASP A 644 -10.20 5.38 -7.38
CA ASP A 644 -9.08 4.71 -8.06
C ASP A 644 -9.42 4.51 -9.54
N ALA A 645 -10.67 4.16 -9.86
CA ALA A 645 -11.16 4.05 -11.22
C ALA A 645 -11.01 5.38 -11.97
N ALA A 646 -11.42 6.49 -11.37
CA ALA A 646 -11.24 7.83 -11.93
C ALA A 646 -9.76 8.10 -12.24
N SER A 647 -8.86 7.80 -11.30
CA SER A 647 -7.41 7.99 -11.47
C SER A 647 -6.84 7.17 -12.64
N TYR A 648 -7.25 5.90 -12.79
CA TYR A 648 -6.81 5.08 -13.91
C TYR A 648 -7.40 5.52 -15.26
N PHE A 649 -8.65 6.02 -15.27
CA PHE A 649 -9.22 6.63 -16.47
C PHE A 649 -8.49 7.91 -16.86
N GLU A 650 -8.08 8.75 -15.91
CA GLU A 650 -7.24 9.93 -16.17
C GLU A 650 -5.89 9.55 -16.79
N ILE A 651 -5.23 8.52 -16.26
CA ILE A 651 -3.98 7.98 -16.85
C ILE A 651 -4.23 7.51 -18.28
N ALA A 652 -5.32 6.78 -18.52
CA ALA A 652 -5.66 6.28 -19.85
C ALA A 652 -5.96 7.42 -20.84
N MET A 653 -6.71 8.45 -20.42
CA MET A 653 -6.99 9.65 -21.23
C MET A 653 -5.71 10.41 -21.54
N GLY A 654 -4.88 10.69 -20.53
CA GLY A 654 -3.62 11.41 -20.69
C GLY A 654 -2.59 10.65 -21.52
N SER A 655 -2.63 9.32 -21.51
CA SER A 655 -1.79 8.47 -22.37
C SER A 655 -2.27 8.51 -23.81
N LEU A 656 -3.58 8.32 -24.04
CA LEU A 656 -4.16 8.41 -25.37
C LEU A 656 -3.91 9.79 -26.00
N ASP A 657 -3.86 10.84 -25.17
CA ASP A 657 -3.58 12.21 -25.62
C ASP A 657 -2.16 12.47 -26.13
N LYS A 658 -1.24 11.57 -25.83
CA LYS A 658 0.14 11.60 -26.33
C LYS A 658 0.35 10.77 -27.60
N THR A 659 -0.68 10.08 -28.09
CA THR A 659 -0.61 9.34 -29.36
C THR A 659 -0.93 10.26 -30.55
N PRO A 660 -0.48 9.93 -31.78
CA PRO A 660 -0.77 10.75 -32.95
C PRO A 660 -2.26 10.97 -33.19
N MET A 661 -2.62 12.19 -33.56
CA MET A 661 -3.99 12.54 -33.93
C MET A 661 -4.46 11.72 -35.13
N THR A 662 -5.47 10.88 -34.91
CA THR A 662 -6.19 10.13 -35.94
C THR A 662 -7.68 10.11 -35.60
N PRO A 663 -8.58 9.92 -36.58
CA PRO A 663 -10.01 9.78 -36.30
C PRO A 663 -10.33 8.64 -35.32
N LEU A 664 -9.61 7.51 -35.41
CA LEU A 664 -9.77 6.38 -34.49
C LEU A 664 -9.36 6.75 -33.05
N ARG A 665 -8.27 7.50 -32.88
CA ARG A 665 -7.84 8.00 -31.57
C ARG A 665 -8.87 8.92 -30.94
N GLU A 666 -9.49 9.82 -31.70
CA GLU A 666 -10.56 10.68 -31.17
C GLU A 666 -11.80 9.88 -30.77
N THR A 667 -12.19 8.91 -31.59
CA THR A 667 -13.27 7.95 -31.28
C THR A 667 -13.02 7.27 -29.93
N ASP A 668 -11.83 6.69 -29.73
CA ASP A 668 -11.44 6.06 -28.46
C ASP A 668 -11.42 7.06 -27.29
N ALA A 669 -10.96 8.29 -27.54
CA ALA A 669 -10.88 9.34 -26.52
C ALA A 669 -12.26 9.80 -26.05
N ILE A 670 -13.24 9.85 -26.96
CA ILE A 670 -14.63 10.15 -26.63
C ILE A 670 -15.25 8.97 -25.88
N ASP A 671 -15.11 7.76 -26.39
CA ASP A 671 -15.72 6.56 -25.80
C ASP A 671 -15.18 6.27 -24.39
N LEU A 672 -13.89 6.52 -24.15
CA LEU A 672 -13.27 6.43 -22.83
C LEU A 672 -13.89 7.42 -21.85
N ARG A 673 -14.14 8.66 -22.27
CA ARG A 673 -14.80 9.69 -21.43
C ARG A 673 -16.25 9.34 -21.13
N MET A 674 -16.95 8.77 -22.11
CA MET A 674 -18.31 8.27 -21.91
C MET A 674 -18.29 7.18 -20.84
N GLU A 675 -17.37 6.22 -20.92
CA GLU A 675 -17.25 5.15 -19.94
C GLU A 675 -16.83 5.67 -18.54
N ALA A 676 -15.82 6.53 -18.49
CA ALA A 676 -15.27 7.07 -17.25
C ALA A 676 -16.33 7.82 -16.44
N ARG A 677 -17.36 8.41 -17.07
CA ARG A 677 -18.44 9.14 -16.40
C ARG A 677 -19.00 8.41 -15.17
N ALA A 678 -19.13 7.08 -15.23
CA ALA A 678 -19.68 6.30 -14.14
C ALA A 678 -18.81 6.39 -12.86
N ALA A 679 -17.48 6.43 -13.01
CA ALA A 679 -16.55 6.60 -11.90
C ALA A 679 -16.69 7.99 -11.27
N PHE A 680 -16.71 9.03 -12.11
CA PHE A 680 -16.78 10.44 -11.65
C PHE A 680 -18.14 10.79 -11.02
N ILE A 681 -19.24 10.25 -11.57
CA ILE A 681 -20.59 10.37 -10.98
C ILE A 681 -20.59 9.74 -9.59
N ALA A 682 -20.12 8.49 -9.47
CA ALA A 682 -20.17 7.77 -8.20
C ALA A 682 -19.19 8.35 -7.15
N SER A 683 -18.01 8.83 -7.56
CA SER A 683 -17.02 9.46 -6.68
C SER A 683 -17.40 10.88 -6.24
N GLY A 684 -18.43 11.48 -6.85
CA GLY A 684 -18.85 12.85 -6.55
C GLY A 684 -17.94 13.93 -7.14
N GLN A 685 -17.16 13.61 -8.18
CA GLN A 685 -16.30 14.55 -8.90
C GLN A 685 -17.09 15.24 -10.02
N VAL A 686 -18.06 16.09 -9.64
CA VAL A 686 -19.04 16.68 -10.57
C VAL A 686 -18.41 17.66 -11.56
N THR A 687 -17.40 18.42 -11.13
CA THR A 687 -16.69 19.38 -12.00
C THR A 687 -15.92 18.63 -13.09
N GLU A 688 -15.18 17.61 -12.69
CA GLU A 688 -14.43 16.76 -13.60
C GLU A 688 -15.37 16.00 -14.54
N TRP A 689 -16.52 15.52 -14.05
CA TRP A 689 -17.57 14.93 -14.89
C TRP A 689 -18.08 15.91 -15.96
N LEU A 690 -18.32 17.18 -15.61
CA LEU A 690 -18.72 18.21 -16.57
C LEU A 690 -17.65 18.42 -17.65
N ASP A 691 -16.38 18.45 -17.25
CA ASP A 691 -15.25 18.63 -18.16
C ASP A 691 -15.05 17.44 -19.08
N LEU A 692 -15.32 16.20 -18.63
CA LEU A 692 -15.35 15.02 -19.51
C LEU A 692 -16.34 15.20 -20.65
N GLY A 693 -17.55 15.67 -20.35
CA GLY A 693 -18.60 15.90 -21.34
C GLY A 693 -18.22 17.00 -22.33
N ARG A 694 -17.71 18.14 -21.86
CA ARG A 694 -17.26 19.27 -22.70
C ARG A 694 -16.15 18.88 -23.65
N GLU A 695 -15.13 18.19 -23.13
CA GLU A 695 -13.99 17.79 -23.94
C GLU A 695 -14.37 16.72 -24.96
N ALA A 696 -15.24 15.77 -24.59
CA ALA A 696 -15.78 14.78 -25.53
C ALA A 696 -16.62 15.45 -26.63
N GLU A 697 -17.43 16.46 -26.31
CA GLU A 697 -18.25 17.19 -27.28
C GLU A 697 -17.36 17.94 -28.28
N ARG A 698 -16.32 18.64 -27.78
CA ARG A 698 -15.34 19.34 -28.60
C ARG A 698 -14.63 18.39 -29.57
N ARG A 699 -14.22 17.21 -29.11
CA ARG A 699 -13.56 16.19 -29.93
C ARG A 699 -14.49 15.57 -30.96
N ALA A 700 -15.72 15.27 -30.57
CA ALA A 700 -16.72 14.75 -31.49
C ALA A 700 -17.02 15.75 -32.61
N GLY A 701 -17.10 17.05 -32.30
CA GLY A 701 -17.23 18.11 -33.29
C GLY A 701 -16.03 18.22 -34.24
N ALA A 702 -14.82 17.91 -33.76
CA ALA A 702 -13.60 17.94 -34.59
C ALA A 702 -13.52 16.80 -35.61
N ILE A 703 -14.22 15.67 -35.36
CA ILE A 703 -14.30 14.53 -36.29
C ILE A 703 -15.65 14.43 -37.02
N ASP A 704 -16.54 15.40 -36.80
CA ASP A 704 -17.91 15.46 -37.35
C ASP A 704 -18.75 14.19 -37.07
N ASP A 705 -18.53 13.55 -35.90
CA ASP A 705 -19.30 12.39 -35.44
C ASP A 705 -20.49 12.87 -34.61
N ILE A 706 -21.63 13.06 -35.28
CA ILE A 706 -22.86 13.53 -34.64
C ILE A 706 -23.33 12.61 -33.51
N GLY A 707 -23.16 11.29 -33.65
CA GLY A 707 -23.62 10.33 -32.64
C GLY A 707 -22.84 10.46 -31.34
N ARG A 708 -21.50 10.52 -31.45
CA ARG A 708 -20.63 10.76 -30.29
C ARG A 708 -20.77 12.16 -29.71
N LYS A 709 -21.09 13.15 -30.55
CA LYS A 709 -21.41 14.51 -30.08
C LYS A 709 -22.65 14.48 -29.20
N VAL A 710 -23.73 13.82 -29.63
CA VAL A 710 -24.96 13.66 -28.84
C VAL A 710 -24.70 12.92 -27.53
N ALA A 711 -23.91 11.84 -27.57
CA ALA A 711 -23.50 11.13 -26.35
C ALA A 711 -22.76 12.05 -25.37
N ALA A 712 -21.78 12.82 -25.86
CA ALA A 712 -21.02 13.75 -25.04
C ALA A 712 -21.87 14.89 -24.46
N MET A 713 -22.77 15.45 -25.26
CA MET A 713 -23.75 16.45 -24.79
C MET A 713 -24.68 15.87 -23.73
N THR A 714 -25.08 14.59 -23.85
CA THR A 714 -25.88 13.89 -22.82
C THR A 714 -25.13 13.80 -21.49
N VAL A 715 -23.84 13.44 -21.51
CA VAL A 715 -23.00 13.37 -20.31
C VAL A 715 -22.84 14.76 -19.68
N ARG A 716 -22.59 15.79 -20.51
CA ARG A 716 -22.47 17.18 -20.04
C ARG A 716 -23.77 17.69 -19.41
N ALA A 717 -24.90 17.47 -20.09
CA ALA A 717 -26.23 17.89 -19.62
C ALA A 717 -26.58 17.21 -18.27
N GLY A 718 -26.24 15.92 -18.12
CA GLY A 718 -26.37 15.21 -16.85
C GLY A 718 -25.62 15.90 -15.71
N ALA A 719 -24.37 16.31 -15.93
CA ALA A 719 -23.57 17.01 -14.91
C ALA A 719 -24.16 18.39 -14.55
N GLN A 720 -24.75 19.09 -15.53
CA GLN A 720 -25.39 20.39 -15.31
C GLN A 720 -26.60 20.32 -14.37
N ASN A 721 -27.27 19.17 -14.25
CA ASN A 721 -28.34 19.00 -13.27
C ASN A 721 -27.86 19.08 -11.81
N PHE A 722 -26.56 18.90 -11.55
CA PHE A 722 -25.99 18.92 -10.20
C PHE A 722 -25.33 20.27 -9.88
N PHE A 723 -24.62 20.86 -10.85
CA PHE A 723 -23.83 22.08 -10.68
C PHE A 723 -24.45 23.34 -11.30
N GLY A 724 -25.24 23.21 -12.38
CA GLY A 724 -25.71 24.32 -13.21
C GLY A 724 -27.05 24.94 -12.79
N ALA A 725 -27.42 26.02 -13.46
CA ALA A 725 -28.75 26.64 -13.33
C ALA A 725 -29.80 25.77 -14.07
N PRO A 726 -30.93 25.39 -13.43
CA PRO A 726 -31.97 24.55 -14.03
C PRO A 726 -32.45 25.02 -15.40
N VAL A 727 -32.59 26.33 -15.60
CA VAL A 727 -33.07 26.90 -16.88
C VAL A 727 -32.12 26.54 -18.02
N GLU A 728 -30.81 26.69 -17.81
CA GLU A 728 -29.81 26.34 -18.80
C GLU A 728 -29.74 24.82 -19.03
N ALA A 729 -29.85 24.04 -17.96
CA ALA A 729 -29.85 22.58 -18.04
C ALA A 729 -31.05 22.05 -18.84
N VAL A 730 -32.23 22.66 -18.71
CA VAL A 730 -33.43 22.32 -19.49
C VAL A 730 -33.20 22.59 -20.97
N VAL A 731 -32.73 23.79 -21.34
CA VAL A 731 -32.52 24.16 -22.76
C VAL A 731 -31.55 23.19 -23.44
N VAL A 732 -30.42 22.90 -22.78
CA VAL A 732 -29.43 21.94 -23.31
C VAL A 732 -30.04 20.54 -23.42
N SER A 733 -30.77 20.09 -22.40
CA SER A 733 -31.34 18.74 -22.39
C SER A 733 -32.46 18.55 -23.44
N GLU A 734 -33.28 19.56 -23.70
CA GLU A 734 -34.30 19.55 -24.77
C GLU A 734 -33.63 19.41 -26.15
N GLU A 735 -32.54 20.14 -26.39
CA GLU A 735 -31.76 20.01 -27.62
C GLU A 735 -31.14 18.62 -27.77
N VAL A 736 -30.56 18.07 -26.70
CA VAL A 736 -29.95 16.73 -26.69
C VAL A 736 -30.97 15.65 -26.99
N VAL A 737 -32.16 15.70 -26.39
CA VAL A 737 -33.22 14.71 -26.66
C VAL A 737 -33.63 14.75 -28.13
N ARG A 738 -33.84 15.94 -28.70
CA ARG A 738 -34.17 16.10 -30.13
C ARG A 738 -33.10 15.48 -31.04
N LEU A 739 -31.83 15.79 -30.79
CA LEU A 739 -30.71 15.23 -31.58
C LEU A 739 -30.55 13.71 -31.37
N ALA A 740 -30.82 13.20 -30.17
CA ALA A 740 -30.79 11.76 -29.89
C ALA A 740 -31.93 11.01 -30.60
N GLU A 741 -33.11 11.63 -30.75
CA GLU A 741 -34.22 11.09 -31.54
C GLU A 741 -33.86 11.01 -33.03
N GLU A 742 -33.23 12.05 -33.58
CA GLU A 742 -32.74 12.06 -34.97
C GLU A 742 -31.65 11.01 -35.19
N TRP A 743 -30.75 10.80 -34.22
CA TRP A 743 -29.69 9.80 -34.30
C TRP A 743 -30.18 8.35 -34.19
N GLY A 744 -31.26 8.10 -33.44
CA GLY A 744 -31.89 6.78 -33.33
C GLY A 744 -31.17 5.78 -32.41
N ASN A 745 -30.24 6.23 -31.55
CA ASN A 745 -29.61 5.36 -30.54
C ASN A 745 -30.46 5.28 -29.27
N ALA A 746 -31.20 4.17 -29.11
CA ALA A 746 -32.13 3.99 -28.00
C ALA A 746 -31.49 4.14 -26.61
N GLY A 747 -30.25 3.65 -26.42
CA GLY A 747 -29.57 3.72 -25.12
C GLY A 747 -29.28 5.16 -24.69
N TRP A 748 -28.66 5.95 -25.57
CA TRP A 748 -28.38 7.36 -25.29
C TRP A 748 -29.64 8.21 -25.22
N LEU A 749 -30.66 7.92 -26.04
CA LEU A 749 -31.96 8.59 -25.97
C LEU A 749 -32.64 8.38 -24.62
N ASN A 750 -32.63 7.15 -24.10
CA ASN A 750 -33.18 6.85 -22.77
C ASN A 750 -32.47 7.63 -21.67
N LEU A 751 -31.14 7.72 -21.72
CA LEU A 751 -30.36 8.50 -20.74
C LEU A 751 -30.63 10.01 -20.87
N ALA A 752 -30.74 10.53 -22.09
CA ALA A 752 -31.06 11.93 -22.34
C ALA A 752 -32.46 12.31 -21.82
N ARG A 753 -33.45 11.45 -22.04
CA ARG A 753 -34.82 11.65 -21.52
C ARG A 753 -34.86 11.60 -19.99
N TYR A 754 -34.13 10.69 -19.37
CA TYR A 754 -33.95 10.68 -17.92
C TYR A 754 -33.34 12.00 -17.41
N GLY A 755 -32.25 12.46 -18.04
CA GLY A 755 -31.58 13.71 -17.69
C GLY A 755 -32.48 14.94 -17.85
N LEU A 756 -33.27 15.00 -18.93
CA LEU A 756 -34.25 16.06 -19.15
C LEU A 756 -35.39 16.02 -18.11
N GLY A 757 -35.87 14.84 -17.75
CA GLY A 757 -36.85 14.67 -16.67
C GLY A 757 -36.34 15.22 -15.34
N GLN A 758 -35.07 14.97 -15.01
CA GLN A 758 -34.43 15.55 -13.83
C GLN A 758 -34.29 17.07 -13.94
N ALA A 759 -33.91 17.61 -15.09
CA ALA A 759 -33.82 19.05 -15.33
C ALA A 759 -35.17 19.75 -15.13
N TYR A 760 -36.25 19.20 -15.68
CA TYR A 760 -37.61 19.69 -15.47
C TYR A 760 -38.01 19.66 -14.00
N PHE A 761 -37.71 18.58 -13.27
CA PHE A 761 -38.00 18.49 -11.84
C PHE A 761 -37.29 19.58 -11.04
N LEU A 762 -36.00 19.83 -11.31
CA LEU A 762 -35.22 20.88 -10.64
C LEU A 762 -35.73 22.29 -10.96
N ALA A 763 -36.23 22.50 -12.18
CA ALA A 763 -36.86 23.74 -12.62
C ALA A 763 -38.30 23.92 -12.09
N GLY A 764 -38.84 22.93 -11.36
CA GLY A 764 -40.22 22.89 -10.85
C GLY A 764 -41.30 22.65 -11.90
N ARG A 765 -40.92 22.17 -13.10
CA ARG A 765 -41.82 21.76 -14.17
C ARG A 765 -42.24 20.29 -13.99
N TYR A 766 -42.93 20.01 -12.87
CA TYR A 766 -43.16 18.63 -12.41
C TYR A 766 -44.01 17.80 -13.38
N ARG A 767 -44.99 18.40 -14.05
CA ARG A 767 -45.81 17.69 -15.04
C ARG A 767 -45.00 17.26 -16.25
N GLU A 768 -44.18 18.15 -16.80
CA GLU A 768 -43.29 17.81 -17.91
C GLU A 768 -42.22 16.79 -17.50
N ALA A 769 -41.70 16.88 -16.27
CA ALA A 769 -40.80 15.87 -15.71
C ALA A 769 -41.46 14.48 -15.73
N GLY A 770 -42.68 14.37 -15.21
CA GLY A 770 -43.44 13.11 -15.17
C GLY A 770 -43.69 12.54 -16.58
N GLN A 771 -44.08 13.38 -17.53
CA GLN A 771 -44.31 12.97 -18.93
C GLN A 771 -43.03 12.45 -19.59
N MET A 772 -41.92 13.18 -19.46
CA MET A 772 -40.65 12.80 -20.08
C MET A 772 -40.09 11.50 -19.48
N LEU A 773 -40.15 11.37 -18.15
CA LEU A 773 -39.73 10.15 -17.46
C LEU A 773 -40.63 8.95 -17.78
N ALA A 774 -41.93 9.16 -18.02
CA ALA A 774 -42.85 8.09 -18.41
C ALA A 774 -42.49 7.48 -19.78
N VAL A 775 -42.04 8.31 -20.73
CA VAL A 775 -41.58 7.81 -22.04
C VAL A 775 -40.33 6.93 -21.89
N ALA A 776 -39.33 7.40 -21.12
CA ALA A 776 -38.11 6.62 -20.88
C ALA A 776 -38.40 5.32 -20.10
N HIS A 777 -39.24 5.39 -19.07
CA HIS A 777 -39.69 4.24 -18.27
C HIS A 777 -40.33 3.15 -19.15
N ALA A 778 -41.31 3.51 -19.99
CA ALA A 778 -41.98 2.56 -20.89
C ALA A 778 -41.02 1.88 -21.89
N GLN A 779 -40.03 2.62 -22.40
CA GLN A 779 -39.02 2.06 -23.31
C GLN A 779 -38.04 1.11 -22.60
N LEU A 780 -37.70 1.39 -21.35
CA LEU A 780 -36.80 0.58 -20.55
C LEU A 780 -37.46 -0.66 -19.92
N GLU A 781 -38.79 -0.67 -19.78
CA GLU A 781 -39.56 -1.88 -19.46
C GLU A 781 -39.76 -2.81 -20.67
N GLY A 782 -39.73 -2.25 -21.87
CA GLY A 782 -40.01 -2.98 -23.11
C GLY A 782 -38.93 -4.00 -23.50
N PRO A 783 -39.24 -4.89 -24.47
CA PRO A 783 -38.33 -5.96 -24.92
C PRO A 783 -37.07 -5.45 -25.64
N GLN A 784 -37.02 -4.16 -26.00
CA GLN A 784 -35.88 -3.51 -26.66
C GLN A 784 -35.13 -2.55 -25.72
N ALA A 785 -35.21 -2.78 -24.41
CA ALA A 785 -34.55 -1.94 -23.40
C ALA A 785 -33.04 -1.80 -23.67
N SER A 786 -32.58 -0.55 -23.74
CA SER A 786 -31.19 -0.22 -24.05
C SER A 786 -30.69 0.91 -23.15
N ALA A 787 -29.41 0.87 -22.81
CA ALA A 787 -28.71 1.87 -22.03
C ALA A 787 -27.28 2.06 -22.57
N PRO A 788 -26.66 3.23 -22.33
CA PRO A 788 -25.32 3.51 -22.82
C PRO A 788 -24.26 2.77 -22.00
N ILE A 789 -23.08 2.57 -22.60
CA ILE A 789 -21.95 1.87 -21.95
C ILE A 789 -21.67 2.42 -20.55
N GLY A 790 -21.42 1.54 -19.57
CA GLY A 790 -21.27 1.93 -18.16
C GLY A 790 -22.60 2.08 -17.38
N THR A 791 -23.75 1.92 -18.03
CA THR A 791 -25.08 1.91 -17.40
C THR A 791 -25.88 0.72 -17.92
N THR A 792 -26.63 0.03 -17.07
CA THR A 792 -27.53 -1.05 -17.52
C THR A 792 -28.95 -0.54 -17.70
N PRO A 793 -29.76 -1.16 -18.57
CA PRO A 793 -31.17 -0.78 -18.74
C PRO A 793 -31.95 -0.88 -17.42
N ARG A 794 -31.71 -1.91 -16.60
CA ARG A 794 -32.36 -2.04 -15.29
C ARG A 794 -31.98 -0.92 -14.31
N SER A 795 -30.70 -0.56 -14.18
CA SER A 795 -30.29 0.54 -13.31
C SER A 795 -30.87 1.88 -13.79
N LEU A 796 -30.92 2.11 -15.12
CA LEU A 796 -31.54 3.33 -15.66
C LEU A 796 -33.06 3.36 -15.43
N LEU A 797 -33.74 2.21 -15.57
CA LEU A 797 -35.16 2.07 -15.25
C LEU A 797 -35.45 2.41 -13.79
N LEU A 798 -34.63 1.90 -12.87
CA LEU A 798 -34.72 2.22 -11.45
C LEU A 798 -34.59 3.71 -11.19
N LEU A 799 -33.61 4.37 -11.80
CA LEU A 799 -33.45 5.83 -11.68
C LEU A 799 -34.67 6.58 -12.22
N CYS A 800 -35.28 6.12 -13.31
CA CYS A 800 -36.55 6.66 -13.80
C CYS A 800 -37.69 6.45 -12.78
N CYS A 801 -37.83 5.26 -12.18
CA CYS A 801 -38.82 4.99 -11.14
C CYS A 801 -38.63 5.89 -9.92
N MET A 802 -37.38 6.04 -9.45
CA MET A 802 -37.00 6.94 -8.36
C MET A 802 -37.41 8.39 -8.65
N MET A 803 -37.03 8.94 -9.81
CA MET A 803 -37.37 10.32 -10.18
C MET A 803 -38.87 10.53 -10.39
N LYS A 804 -39.59 9.54 -10.96
CA LYS A 804 -41.06 9.61 -11.07
C LYS A 804 -41.69 9.58 -9.69
N SER A 805 -41.22 8.74 -8.77
CA SER A 805 -41.71 8.68 -7.39
C SER A 805 -41.55 10.02 -6.68
N PHE A 806 -40.41 10.71 -6.83
CA PHE A 806 -40.25 12.08 -6.33
C PHE A 806 -41.26 13.05 -6.94
N THR A 807 -41.43 12.99 -8.26
CA THR A 807 -42.34 13.88 -9.00
C THR A 807 -43.78 13.70 -8.51
N HIS A 808 -44.27 12.46 -8.43
CA HIS A 808 -45.60 12.15 -7.91
C HIS A 808 -45.76 12.51 -6.43
N THR A 809 -44.73 12.31 -5.60
CA THR A 809 -44.76 12.72 -4.18
C THR A 809 -44.92 14.23 -4.03
N VAL A 810 -44.18 15.03 -4.80
CA VAL A 810 -44.27 16.50 -4.78
C VAL A 810 -45.62 16.99 -5.31
N MET A 811 -46.21 16.30 -6.29
CA MET A 811 -47.56 16.60 -6.78
C MET A 811 -48.68 16.11 -5.84
N GLY A 812 -48.38 15.31 -4.82
CA GLY A 812 -49.34 14.77 -3.87
C GLY A 812 -50.07 13.50 -4.34
N GLU A 813 -49.56 12.83 -5.37
CA GLU A 813 -50.08 11.60 -5.96
C GLU A 813 -49.42 10.37 -5.32
N LEU A 814 -49.68 10.17 -4.02
CA LEU A 814 -48.93 9.23 -3.17
C LEU A 814 -49.07 7.76 -3.59
N ASP A 815 -50.24 7.33 -4.06
CA ASP A 815 -50.46 5.94 -4.51
C ASP A 815 -49.59 5.58 -5.72
N ALA A 816 -49.48 6.52 -6.68
CA ALA A 816 -48.62 6.35 -7.85
C ALA A 816 -47.14 6.36 -7.44
N ALA A 817 -46.76 7.25 -6.51
CA ALA A 817 -45.41 7.32 -5.99
C ALA A 817 -44.98 6.03 -5.27
N GLU A 818 -45.90 5.39 -4.54
CA GLU A 818 -45.68 4.13 -3.84
C GLU A 818 -45.48 2.95 -4.80
N GLN A 819 -46.31 2.83 -5.85
CA GLN A 819 -46.12 1.81 -6.88
C GLN A 819 -44.76 1.91 -7.57
N LEU A 820 -44.33 3.14 -7.90
CA LEU A 820 -43.03 3.39 -8.52
C LEU A 820 -41.86 3.11 -7.57
N GLN A 821 -42.01 3.43 -6.29
CA GLN A 821 -40.99 3.14 -5.28
C GLN A 821 -40.86 1.64 -5.05
N GLN A 822 -41.97 0.91 -4.99
CA GLN A 822 -41.99 -0.54 -4.87
C GLN A 822 -41.27 -1.19 -6.07
N GLN A 823 -41.56 -0.72 -7.28
CA GLN A 823 -40.85 -1.16 -8.47
C GLN A 823 -39.35 -0.85 -8.42
N ALA A 824 -38.95 0.33 -7.93
CA ALA A 824 -37.54 0.69 -7.76
C ALA A 824 -36.85 -0.25 -6.75
N ALA A 825 -37.53 -0.61 -5.65
CA ALA A 825 -37.02 -1.55 -4.66
C ALA A 825 -36.85 -2.97 -5.24
N GLU A 826 -37.83 -3.47 -6.00
CA GLU A 826 -37.76 -4.75 -6.69
C GLU A 826 -36.56 -4.81 -7.66
N ILE A 827 -36.36 -3.77 -8.47
CA ILE A 827 -35.20 -3.70 -9.37
C ILE A 827 -33.88 -3.63 -8.58
N ALA A 828 -33.84 -2.93 -7.45
CA ALA A 828 -32.64 -2.85 -6.59
C ALA A 828 -32.30 -4.20 -5.96
N GLU A 829 -33.32 -4.99 -5.60
CA GLU A 829 -33.17 -6.36 -5.12
C GLU A 829 -32.66 -7.28 -6.22
N GLU A 830 -33.29 -7.26 -7.40
CA GLU A 830 -32.91 -8.06 -8.57
C GLU A 830 -31.47 -7.80 -9.03
N THR A 831 -31.08 -6.53 -9.13
CA THR A 831 -29.74 -6.14 -9.61
C THR A 831 -28.67 -6.44 -8.58
N GLY A 832 -29.02 -6.46 -7.29
CA GLY A 832 -28.09 -6.62 -6.18
C GLY A 832 -27.03 -5.52 -6.08
N ARG A 833 -27.15 -4.45 -6.88
CA ARG A 833 -26.16 -3.39 -6.98
C ARG A 833 -26.36 -2.38 -5.86
N PRO A 834 -25.31 -2.00 -5.13
CA PRO A 834 -25.48 -1.09 -4.02
C PRO A 834 -25.85 0.33 -4.43
N TYR A 835 -25.37 0.80 -5.58
CA TYR A 835 -25.83 2.05 -6.19
C TYR A 835 -27.36 2.07 -6.38
N ASP A 836 -27.91 0.96 -6.88
CA ASP A 836 -29.34 0.79 -7.14
C ASP A 836 -30.14 0.72 -5.83
N ARG A 837 -29.62 0.03 -4.81
CA ARG A 837 -30.20 -0.01 -3.45
C ARG A 837 -30.21 1.35 -2.75
N VAL A 838 -29.13 2.12 -2.88
CA VAL A 838 -29.04 3.50 -2.35
C VAL A 838 -30.08 4.39 -3.02
N ALA A 839 -30.20 4.32 -4.35
CA ALA A 839 -31.21 5.06 -5.10
C ALA A 839 -32.64 4.68 -4.68
N ALA A 840 -32.93 3.37 -4.51
CA ALA A 840 -34.23 2.89 -4.05
C ALA A 840 -34.55 3.34 -2.61
N ALA A 841 -33.59 3.23 -1.69
CA ALA A 841 -33.72 3.72 -0.31
C ALA A 841 -33.97 5.23 -0.28
N TYR A 842 -33.29 5.99 -1.13
CA TYR A 842 -33.51 7.42 -1.25
C TYR A 842 -34.93 7.76 -1.72
N SER A 843 -35.48 7.07 -2.73
CA SER A 843 -36.92 7.20 -3.05
C SER A 843 -37.85 6.78 -1.92
N GLY A 844 -37.53 5.70 -1.19
CA GLY A 844 -38.32 5.23 -0.05
C GLY A 844 -38.42 6.27 1.06
N GLY A 845 -37.28 6.83 1.48
CA GLY A 845 -37.23 7.89 2.49
C GLY A 845 -38.02 9.13 2.10
N TRP A 846 -37.88 9.56 0.84
CA TRP A 846 -38.61 10.70 0.31
C TRP A 846 -40.13 10.45 0.30
N LEU A 847 -40.57 9.28 -0.14
CA LEU A 847 -41.98 8.90 -0.14
C LEU A 847 -42.56 8.89 1.29
N LYS A 848 -41.83 8.34 2.27
CA LYS A 848 -42.28 8.29 3.66
C LYS A 848 -42.42 9.68 4.30
N LEU A 849 -41.53 10.62 3.96
CA LEU A 849 -41.73 12.04 4.30
C LEU A 849 -43.01 12.61 3.66
N GLY A 850 -43.27 12.29 2.38
CA GLY A 850 -44.49 12.68 1.69
C GLY A 850 -45.78 12.09 2.30
N GLN A 851 -45.70 10.87 2.84
CA GLN A 851 -46.77 10.19 3.58
C GLN A 851 -46.90 10.68 5.04
N ASN A 852 -46.08 11.66 5.45
CA ASN A 852 -46.04 12.20 6.82
C ASN A 852 -45.70 11.12 7.87
N ASP A 853 -44.81 10.19 7.51
CA ASP A 853 -44.20 9.18 8.38
C ASP A 853 -42.67 9.41 8.50
N PRO A 854 -42.25 10.41 9.29
CA PRO A 854 -40.85 10.77 9.38
C PRO A 854 -40.00 9.73 10.14
N ALA A 855 -40.63 8.85 10.92
CA ALA A 855 -39.92 7.78 11.62
C ALA A 855 -39.49 6.67 10.65
N ALA A 856 -40.42 6.21 9.79
CA ALA A 856 -40.07 5.26 8.74
C ALA A 856 -39.11 5.87 7.72
N ALA A 857 -39.26 7.16 7.40
CA ALA A 857 -38.32 7.86 6.53
C ALA A 857 -36.90 7.86 7.10
N ALA A 858 -36.74 8.18 8.40
CA ALA A 858 -35.42 8.16 9.04
C ALA A 858 -34.78 6.78 9.00
N ALA A 859 -35.52 5.71 9.31
CA ALA A 859 -34.99 4.34 9.28
C ALA A 859 -34.46 3.96 7.89
N ILE A 860 -35.25 4.18 6.83
CA ILE A 860 -34.85 3.85 5.45
C ILE A 860 -33.64 4.71 5.01
N LEU A 861 -33.63 6.00 5.38
CA LEU A 861 -32.57 6.92 5.00
C LEU A 861 -31.27 6.67 5.77
N GLU A 862 -31.33 6.26 7.05
CA GLU A 862 -30.17 5.84 7.83
C GLU A 862 -29.51 4.62 7.18
N ASP A 863 -30.29 3.58 6.88
CA ASP A 863 -29.78 2.37 6.23
C ASP A 863 -29.16 2.69 4.85
N GLY A 864 -29.86 3.49 4.06
CA GLY A 864 -29.40 3.92 2.75
C GLY A 864 -28.18 4.85 2.81
N PHE A 865 -28.07 5.73 3.82
CA PHE A 865 -26.92 6.61 4.04
C PHE A 865 -25.70 5.82 4.48
N VAL A 866 -25.88 4.88 5.41
CA VAL A 866 -24.84 3.92 5.80
C VAL A 866 -24.41 3.11 4.59
N LEU A 867 -25.35 2.65 3.76
CA LEU A 867 -25.05 1.94 2.52
C LEU A 867 -24.28 2.85 1.56
N ALA A 868 -24.68 4.10 1.33
CA ALA A 868 -23.97 5.03 0.44
C ALA A 868 -22.54 5.31 0.91
N GLN A 869 -22.33 5.53 2.22
CA GLN A 869 -20.99 5.71 2.79
C GLN A 869 -20.17 4.42 2.75
N LYS A 870 -20.78 3.28 3.08
CA LYS A 870 -20.18 1.95 2.96
C LYS A 870 -19.74 1.75 1.50
N HIS A 871 -20.58 2.14 0.57
CA HIS A 871 -20.37 1.86 -0.83
C HIS A 871 -19.49 2.96 -1.52
N GLY A 872 -19.24 4.11 -0.89
CA GLY A 872 -18.44 5.19 -1.49
C GLY A 872 -19.19 5.93 -2.61
N ILE A 873 -20.52 5.84 -2.60
CA ILE A 873 -21.42 6.48 -3.57
C ILE A 873 -21.67 7.93 -3.11
N ARG A 874 -20.67 8.79 -3.31
CA ARG A 874 -20.64 10.14 -2.73
C ARG A 874 -21.73 11.07 -3.24
N LEU A 875 -22.25 10.83 -4.45
CA LEU A 875 -23.31 11.65 -5.03
C LEU A 875 -24.61 11.66 -4.20
N PHE A 876 -24.95 10.53 -3.57
CA PHE A 876 -26.17 10.39 -2.77
C PHE A 876 -25.99 10.87 -1.33
N VAL A 877 -24.77 10.89 -0.79
CA VAL A 877 -24.48 11.29 0.59
C VAL A 877 -25.13 12.62 1.00
N PRO A 878 -24.93 13.75 0.29
CA PRO A 878 -25.50 15.04 0.71
C PRO A 878 -27.03 15.04 0.65
N VAL A 879 -27.62 14.39 -0.35
CA VAL A 879 -29.08 14.38 -0.50
C VAL A 879 -29.76 13.45 0.50
N MET A 880 -29.14 12.31 0.85
CA MET A 880 -29.67 11.42 1.89
C MET A 880 -29.55 12.07 3.28
N ALA A 881 -28.39 12.66 3.60
CA ALA A 881 -28.22 13.42 4.84
C ALA A 881 -29.24 14.56 4.95
N CYS A 882 -29.49 15.30 3.87
CA CYS A 882 -30.51 16.35 3.86
C CYS A 882 -31.90 15.82 4.25
N HIS A 883 -32.36 14.72 3.64
CA HIS A 883 -33.69 14.17 3.92
C HIS A 883 -33.76 13.47 5.27
N LEU A 884 -32.67 12.88 5.74
CA LEU A 884 -32.57 12.35 7.10
C LEU A 884 -32.68 13.49 8.13
N GLY A 885 -32.03 14.62 7.87
CA GLY A 885 -32.16 15.83 8.67
C GLY A 885 -33.58 16.40 8.68
N MET A 886 -34.28 16.36 7.54
CA MET A 886 -35.71 16.70 7.44
C MET A 886 -36.58 15.76 8.29
N ALA A 887 -36.33 14.45 8.22
CA ALA A 887 -37.03 13.46 9.03
C ALA A 887 -36.85 13.71 10.53
N TYR A 888 -35.62 13.99 10.98
CA TYR A 888 -35.37 14.37 12.37
C TYR A 888 -36.06 15.68 12.77
N LEU A 889 -36.11 16.66 11.87
CA LEU A 889 -36.80 17.92 12.11
C LEU A 889 -38.30 17.70 12.34
N GLU A 890 -38.95 16.86 11.52
CA GLU A 890 -40.37 16.53 11.65
C GLU A 890 -40.68 15.68 12.90
N GLN A 891 -39.72 14.88 13.37
CA GLN A 891 -39.81 14.15 14.64
C GLN A 891 -39.58 15.02 15.89
N GLY A 892 -39.17 16.28 15.73
CA GLY A 892 -38.82 17.17 16.84
C GLY A 892 -37.42 16.98 17.42
N LEU A 893 -36.55 16.23 16.73
CA LEU A 893 -35.17 15.97 17.13
C LEU A 893 -34.22 17.09 16.63
N PHE A 894 -34.44 18.32 17.10
CA PHE A 894 -33.87 19.53 16.50
C PHE A 894 -32.34 19.59 16.48
N ASP A 895 -31.66 19.15 17.54
CA ASP A 895 -30.19 19.12 17.57
C ASP A 895 -29.60 18.13 16.57
N ARG A 896 -30.20 16.95 16.45
CA ARG A 896 -29.81 15.95 15.44
C ARG A 896 -30.08 16.46 14.03
N ALA A 897 -31.24 17.07 13.81
CA ALA A 897 -31.59 17.71 12.54
C ALA A 897 -30.56 18.78 12.15
N ARG A 898 -30.21 19.69 13.06
CA ARG A 898 -29.19 20.73 12.82
C ARG A 898 -27.84 20.13 12.47
N GLY A 899 -27.37 19.13 13.21
CA GLY A 899 -26.10 18.47 12.94
C GLY A 899 -26.07 17.84 11.54
N MET A 900 -27.08 17.01 11.25
CA MET A 900 -27.18 16.30 9.97
C MET A 900 -27.35 17.24 8.77
N LEU A 901 -28.16 18.30 8.90
CA LEU A 901 -28.36 19.29 7.83
C LEU A 901 -27.12 20.17 7.60
N THR A 902 -26.32 20.40 8.65
CA THR A 902 -25.02 21.08 8.52
C THR A 902 -24.05 20.21 7.73
N GLU A 903 -23.93 18.93 8.09
CA GLU A 903 -23.11 17.95 7.36
C GLU A 903 -23.55 17.83 5.91
N ALA A 904 -24.85 17.67 5.65
CA ALA A 904 -25.43 17.61 4.32
C ALA A 904 -25.05 18.82 3.46
N ARG A 905 -25.10 20.03 4.03
CA ARG A 905 -24.75 21.27 3.32
C ARG A 905 -23.26 21.36 3.01
N GLU A 906 -22.39 21.01 3.95
CA GLU A 906 -20.94 21.11 3.73
C GLU A 906 -20.46 20.02 2.75
N GLU A 907 -20.99 18.80 2.83
CA GLU A 907 -20.75 17.76 1.81
C GLU A 907 -21.28 18.20 0.44
N ALA A 908 -22.50 18.77 0.37
CA ALA A 908 -23.05 19.26 -0.90
C ALA A 908 -22.16 20.34 -1.54
N LYS A 909 -21.58 21.26 -0.74
CA LYS A 909 -20.62 22.26 -1.23
C LYS A 909 -19.33 21.61 -1.73
N ALA A 910 -18.81 20.62 -1.01
CA ALA A 910 -17.57 19.93 -1.38
C ALA A 910 -17.70 19.18 -2.72
N VAL A 911 -18.90 18.67 -3.02
CA VAL A 911 -19.21 17.91 -4.24
C VAL A 911 -19.74 18.84 -5.37
N GLY A 912 -20.05 20.11 -5.07
CA GLY A 912 -20.60 21.07 -6.04
C GLY A 912 -22.08 20.85 -6.38
N TYR A 913 -22.87 20.30 -5.45
CA TYR A 913 -24.28 19.94 -5.67
C TYR A 913 -25.23 21.07 -5.22
N THR A 914 -25.50 22.02 -6.12
CA THR A 914 -26.18 23.29 -5.82
C THR A 914 -27.57 23.13 -5.21
N SER A 915 -28.41 22.26 -5.76
CA SER A 915 -29.78 22.05 -5.24
C SER A 915 -29.80 21.43 -3.84
N ALA A 916 -28.84 20.55 -3.54
CA ALA A 916 -28.66 19.97 -2.21
C ALA A 916 -28.17 21.01 -1.19
N VAL A 917 -27.29 21.93 -1.58
CA VAL A 917 -26.87 23.08 -0.74
C VAL A 917 -28.07 23.95 -0.38
N LEU A 918 -28.89 24.32 -1.38
CA LEU A 918 -30.07 25.17 -1.17
C LEU A 918 -31.09 24.49 -0.26
N ARG A 919 -31.47 23.24 -0.55
CA ARG A 919 -32.44 22.51 0.28
C ARG A 919 -31.94 22.33 1.71
N SER A 920 -30.70 21.88 1.88
CA SER A 920 -30.10 21.71 3.23
C SER A 920 -30.10 23.03 3.99
N SER A 921 -29.85 24.17 3.32
CA SER A 921 -29.89 25.49 3.95
C SER A 921 -31.30 25.91 4.38
N ILE A 922 -32.33 25.63 3.58
CA ILE A 922 -33.73 25.90 3.92
C ILE A 922 -34.12 25.15 5.19
N TYR A 923 -33.89 23.84 5.24
CA TYR A 923 -34.29 23.04 6.41
C TYR A 923 -33.38 23.26 7.62
N LEU A 924 -32.09 23.58 7.42
CA LEU A 924 -31.19 23.98 8.51
C LEU A 924 -31.67 25.28 9.16
N ALA A 925 -32.21 26.22 8.38
CA ALA A 925 -32.82 27.42 8.92
C ALA A 925 -34.04 27.10 9.79
N LEU A 926 -34.90 26.15 9.36
CA LEU A 926 -36.05 25.71 10.16
C LEU A 926 -35.61 25.03 11.47
N ALA A 927 -34.58 24.18 11.44
CA ALA A 927 -34.01 23.59 12.65
C ALA A 927 -33.39 24.63 13.59
N THR A 928 -32.69 25.61 13.03
CA THR A 928 -32.07 26.73 13.77
C THR A 928 -33.12 27.61 14.45
N TRP A 929 -34.22 27.89 13.75
CA TRP A 929 -35.37 28.59 14.32
C TRP A 929 -36.00 27.82 15.49
N ARG A 930 -36.19 26.50 15.36
CA ARG A 930 -36.70 25.64 16.44
C ARG A 930 -35.81 25.64 17.68
N LEU A 931 -34.51 25.89 17.51
CA LEU A 931 -33.52 26.03 18.58
C LEU A 931 -33.40 27.46 19.14
N GLY A 932 -34.18 28.41 18.62
CA GLY A 932 -34.34 29.76 19.19
C GLY A 932 -33.62 30.89 18.45
N ASP A 933 -32.85 30.62 17.41
CA ASP A 933 -32.16 31.67 16.64
C ASP A 933 -32.97 32.07 15.39
N VAL A 934 -33.97 32.93 15.61
CA VAL A 934 -34.89 33.42 14.59
C VAL A 934 -34.17 34.25 13.52
N GLN A 935 -33.21 35.08 13.92
CA GLN A 935 -32.54 36.02 13.01
C GLN A 935 -31.61 35.28 12.03
N ALA A 936 -30.85 34.29 12.52
CA ALA A 936 -30.03 33.45 11.66
C ALA A 936 -30.90 32.68 10.67
N ALA A 937 -32.01 32.09 11.13
CA ALA A 937 -32.94 31.36 10.27
C ALA A 937 -33.51 32.24 9.14
N GLN A 938 -33.96 33.45 9.46
CA GLN A 938 -34.49 34.40 8.46
C GLN A 938 -33.43 34.81 7.42
N ASN A 939 -32.19 35.03 7.85
CA ASN A 939 -31.10 35.38 6.94
C ASN A 939 -30.80 34.23 5.98
N MET A 940 -30.71 33.00 6.49
CA MET A 940 -30.48 31.80 5.69
C MET A 940 -31.58 31.55 4.66
N LEU A 941 -32.85 31.68 5.07
CA LEU A 941 -33.99 31.51 4.15
C LEU A 941 -34.01 32.56 3.05
N ARG A 942 -33.71 33.82 3.39
CA ARG A 942 -33.65 34.91 2.40
C ARG A 942 -32.54 34.70 1.38
N GLU A 943 -31.36 34.26 1.83
CA GLU A 943 -30.25 33.91 0.95
C GLU A 943 -30.62 32.74 0.03
N ALA A 944 -31.15 31.65 0.60
CA ALA A 944 -31.57 30.48 -0.17
C ALA A 944 -32.65 30.84 -1.21
N ARG A 945 -33.66 31.63 -0.84
CA ARG A 945 -34.73 32.11 -1.73
C ARG A 945 -34.17 32.95 -2.87
N ASN A 946 -33.30 33.91 -2.57
CA ASN A 946 -32.73 34.79 -3.60
C ASN A 946 -31.89 34.00 -4.61
N THR A 947 -31.07 33.06 -4.12
CA THR A 947 -30.26 32.19 -4.99
C THR A 947 -31.16 31.25 -5.81
N ALA A 948 -32.18 30.64 -5.21
CA ALA A 948 -33.14 29.79 -5.89
C ALA A 948 -33.85 30.54 -7.03
N ARG A 949 -34.32 31.76 -6.78
CA ARG A 949 -34.94 32.62 -7.80
C ARG A 949 -33.98 32.98 -8.93
N GLN A 950 -32.76 33.42 -8.58
CA GLN A 950 -31.77 33.85 -9.57
C GLN A 950 -31.34 32.71 -10.50
N GLN A 951 -31.27 31.49 -9.98
CA GLN A 951 -30.82 30.33 -10.76
C GLN A 951 -31.98 29.52 -11.36
N GLY A 952 -33.23 29.81 -11.00
CA GLY A 952 -34.43 29.16 -11.57
C GLY A 952 -34.87 27.87 -10.87
N PHE A 953 -34.54 27.68 -9.60
CA PHE A 953 -35.05 26.58 -8.76
C PHE A 953 -36.43 26.93 -8.16
N SER A 954 -37.46 27.01 -9.00
CA SER A 954 -38.80 27.48 -8.59
C SER A 954 -39.39 26.70 -7.40
N GLY A 955 -39.25 25.36 -7.38
CA GLY A 955 -39.71 24.53 -6.26
C GLY A 955 -39.03 24.88 -4.93
N LEU A 956 -37.71 25.07 -4.95
CA LEU A 956 -36.94 25.48 -3.76
C LEU A 956 -37.21 26.93 -3.35
N GLU A 957 -37.51 27.81 -4.31
CA GLU A 957 -37.98 29.17 -4.01
C GLU A 957 -39.30 29.13 -3.24
N ALA A 958 -40.25 28.29 -3.66
CA ALA A 958 -41.53 28.11 -2.97
C ALA A 958 -41.35 27.53 -1.56
N GLU A 959 -40.49 26.52 -1.39
CA GLU A 959 -40.12 25.96 -0.08
C GLU A 959 -39.50 27.03 0.84
N ALA A 960 -38.58 27.86 0.31
CA ALA A 960 -37.94 28.93 1.08
C ALA A 960 -38.93 30.05 1.47
N LEU A 961 -39.84 30.46 0.57
CA LEU A 961 -40.89 31.43 0.86
C LEU A 961 -41.84 30.93 1.94
N PHE A 962 -42.24 29.66 1.88
CA PHE A 962 -43.04 29.05 2.94
C PHE A 962 -42.26 29.02 4.27
N GLY A 963 -40.98 28.66 4.24
CA GLY A 963 -40.10 28.73 5.41
C GLY A 963 -40.02 30.13 6.02
N GLU A 964 -39.85 31.18 5.21
CA GLU A 964 -39.83 32.58 5.67
C GLU A 964 -41.14 32.96 6.40
N ALA A 965 -42.27 32.51 5.87
CA ALA A 965 -43.57 32.72 6.50
C ALA A 965 -43.67 32.02 7.86
N VAL A 966 -43.16 30.79 7.97
CA VAL A 966 -43.17 29.99 9.21
C VAL A 966 -42.30 30.59 10.30
N VAL A 967 -41.09 31.07 9.97
CA VAL A 967 -40.13 31.56 10.98
C VAL A 967 -40.38 33.00 11.43
N THR A 968 -41.15 33.78 10.66
CA THR A 968 -41.32 35.21 10.92
C THR A 968 -42.40 35.47 11.97
N PRO A 969 -42.05 36.08 13.12
CA PRO A 969 -43.03 36.38 14.16
C PRO A 969 -43.96 37.52 13.73
N VAL A 970 -45.27 37.35 13.99
CA VAL A 970 -46.30 38.36 13.68
C VAL A 970 -46.39 39.36 14.83
N ALA A 971 -45.41 40.25 14.94
CA ALA A 971 -45.30 41.24 16.03
C ALA A 971 -45.79 42.66 15.64
N SER A 972 -45.94 42.92 14.34
CA SER A 972 -46.35 44.21 13.77
C SER A 972 -47.15 44.02 12.47
N GLU A 973 -47.90 45.04 12.06
CA GLU A 973 -48.59 45.05 10.75
C GLU A 973 -47.61 44.85 9.58
N ASN A 974 -46.39 45.41 9.68
CA ASN A 974 -45.36 45.22 8.66
C ASN A 974 -44.88 43.75 8.59
N SER A 975 -44.68 43.09 9.74
CA SER A 975 -44.34 41.65 9.75
C SER A 975 -45.51 40.78 9.28
N LYS A 976 -46.75 41.14 9.59
CA LYS A 976 -47.94 40.44 9.10
C LYS A 976 -48.04 40.55 7.58
N ALA A 977 -47.84 41.74 7.02
CA ALA A 977 -47.81 41.96 5.58
C ALA A 977 -46.69 41.16 4.89
N ALA A 978 -45.51 41.08 5.50
CA ALA A 978 -44.40 40.28 4.98
C ALA A 978 -44.73 38.78 4.94
N VAL A 979 -45.30 38.22 6.01
CA VAL A 979 -45.74 36.81 6.05
C VAL A 979 -46.80 36.53 4.99
N LEU A 980 -47.81 37.41 4.85
CA LEU A 980 -48.85 37.27 3.82
C LEU A 980 -48.27 37.33 2.40
N ALA A 981 -47.27 38.18 2.15
CA ALA A 981 -46.60 38.26 0.86
C ALA A 981 -45.83 36.97 0.56
N SER A 982 -45.08 36.43 1.53
CA SER A 982 -44.35 35.17 1.36
C SER A 982 -45.29 33.98 1.13
N LEU A 983 -46.41 33.88 1.87
CA LEU A 983 -47.42 32.83 1.66
C LEU A 983 -48.07 32.92 0.27
N ARG A 984 -48.46 34.11 -0.18
CA ARG A 984 -49.03 34.30 -1.53
C ARG A 984 -48.04 33.94 -2.63
N GLY A 985 -46.76 34.30 -2.45
CA GLY A 985 -45.69 33.91 -3.37
C GLY A 985 -45.50 32.39 -3.43
N ALA A 986 -45.45 31.71 -2.28
CA ALA A 986 -45.36 30.26 -2.21
C ALA A 986 -46.55 29.56 -2.87
N ILE A 987 -47.79 30.04 -2.62
CA ILE A 987 -49.01 29.51 -3.24
C ILE A 987 -48.99 29.69 -4.75
N ALA A 988 -48.59 30.87 -5.25
CA ALA A 988 -48.54 31.15 -6.68
C ALA A 988 -47.62 30.17 -7.41
N ILE A 989 -46.39 30.01 -6.91
CA ILE A 989 -45.42 29.08 -7.50
C ILE A 989 -45.90 27.63 -7.38
N ALA A 990 -46.37 27.21 -6.19
CA ALA A 990 -46.82 25.84 -5.96
C ALA A 990 -48.06 25.48 -6.81
N SER A 991 -48.98 26.41 -7.02
CA SER A 991 -50.15 26.22 -7.88
C SER A 991 -49.77 26.12 -9.36
N GLU A 992 -48.79 26.91 -9.82
CA GLU A 992 -48.30 26.87 -11.20
C GLU A 992 -47.55 25.57 -11.48
N SER A 993 -46.71 25.12 -10.54
CA SER A 993 -45.94 23.89 -10.65
C SER A 993 -46.76 22.61 -10.40
N GLY A 994 -47.94 22.73 -9.77
CA GLY A 994 -48.76 21.59 -9.36
C GLY A 994 -48.29 20.90 -8.07
N ALA A 995 -47.54 21.59 -7.21
CA ALA A 995 -47.05 21.06 -5.93
C ALA A 995 -48.14 21.13 -4.83
N LEU A 996 -49.18 20.30 -4.97
CA LEU A 996 -50.40 20.35 -4.15
C LEU A 996 -50.16 20.26 -2.62
N PRO A 997 -49.24 19.43 -2.09
CA PRO A 997 -48.99 19.38 -0.64
C PRO A 997 -48.48 20.70 -0.09
N LEU A 998 -47.54 21.36 -0.78
CA LEU A 998 -47.00 22.66 -0.37
C LEU A 998 -48.06 23.76 -0.50
N GLN A 999 -48.80 23.75 -1.61
CA GLN A 999 -49.92 24.68 -1.82
C GLN A 999 -50.93 24.60 -0.67
N ARG A 1000 -51.40 23.39 -0.33
CA ARG A 1000 -52.36 23.18 0.77
C ARG A 1000 -51.82 23.62 2.13
N LYS A 1001 -50.55 23.33 2.43
CA LYS A 1001 -49.89 23.78 3.68
C LYS A 1001 -49.87 25.31 3.75
N ALA A 1002 -49.51 25.99 2.65
CA ALA A 1002 -49.47 27.44 2.59
C ALA A 1002 -50.87 28.09 2.63
N GLU A 1003 -51.86 27.51 1.95
CA GLU A 1003 -53.26 27.96 1.98
C GLU A 1003 -53.88 27.81 3.38
N ALA A 1004 -53.62 26.69 4.06
CA ALA A 1004 -54.08 26.48 5.43
C ALA A 1004 -53.50 27.51 6.41
N MET A 1005 -52.21 27.80 6.30
CA MET A 1005 -51.56 28.84 7.11
C MET A 1005 -52.11 30.23 6.78
N LEU A 1006 -52.32 30.54 5.49
CA LEU A 1006 -52.90 31.80 5.05
C LEU A 1006 -54.32 31.98 5.57
N ALA A 1007 -55.15 30.94 5.49
CA ALA A 1007 -56.52 30.96 6.02
C ALA A 1007 -56.53 31.19 7.54
N GLY A 1008 -55.63 30.53 8.28
CA GLY A 1008 -55.49 30.73 9.73
C GLY A 1008 -55.09 32.16 10.11
N MET A 1009 -54.31 32.85 9.28
CA MET A 1009 -53.92 34.25 9.52
C MET A 1009 -55.00 35.28 9.15
N LEU A 1010 -55.94 34.90 8.29
CA LEU A 1010 -57.03 35.76 7.80
C LEU A 1010 -58.34 35.55 8.58
N ALA A 1011 -58.45 34.48 9.37
CA ALA A 1011 -59.60 34.26 10.24
C ALA A 1011 -59.71 35.42 11.28
N PRO A 1012 -60.91 35.97 11.51
CA PRO A 1012 -61.12 36.92 12.60
C PRO A 1012 -60.88 36.19 13.93
N GLY A 1013 -59.93 36.71 14.71
CA GLY A 1013 -59.49 36.12 15.99
C GLY A 1013 -60.51 36.23 17.12
#